data_AF-A0A1G4P7V4-F1
#
_entry.id   AF-A0A1G4P7V4-F1
#
_cell.length_a   1.000
_cell.length_b   1.000
_cell.length_c   1.000
_cell.angle_alpha   90.00
_cell.angle_beta   90.00
_cell.angle_gamma   90.00
#
_symmetry.space_group_name_H-M   'P 1'
#
loop_
_entity.id
_entity.type
_entity.pdbx_description
1 polymer ?
#
loop_
_entity_poly.entity_id
_entity_poly.type
_entity_poly.pdbx_seq_one_letter_code
_entity_poly.pdbx_strand_id
1 'polypeptide(L)'
;MKEDFNVPEGFEFIWNDEFKGDALSFAEWNQEIHDKGSFFNELQRYVASETNIYARDSKLVIRPVKETFEDGSVKYTSGRISTAGKHVFRYGRFEARVRVPRGKGLRSVFSLSTGDHDFGGRWPNNGEIDIMEFNGSEPGILYGSLHSGADDGADNHVLQQGIYKMPSDTSPSDDFHTYACEWDPGVIRFYCDDIMYFSCSEPKNFTNSLHLVFAVAVGGDWPGDPDSDTIFDENNVMEIDYIRVFRRTDYPEIKHVNRRKMLGVCGVWEDAENFNMFLRSLQCKEILDRYVITVFTLSIPSPTEDHLEADMRFTSFIDTVGLSGLIIFGEMIKNEKVITRLIGIANRHNIPVMMFEKYMSHCVNFNLDYAGGFEQMVRHVVEHHGCREVDMFAGFRGNPFSEERINVYRKVLEENGIPFEEMRVHYGDFWDATAYQVLSGLMTSGYKLPQAFVCANDSMAIGVCDALKKHNVRIPEDCIVTGFDGIWKSNFRTPAITTCEPDYNFLRDKIIEILNKGTCQEDDISVGYKMICRHSCNCEPDDNEKWPVIVSDLNEDNQDYFRHILEMGRFISRTISMSDVVEASADLQSYLWLWKEQYYFIGLREDGECIHAIFEGHNGEYKFDRKFFNMPEVLPELGALLEVDSGVNYLLFKQAKARTESFGYIATGMAEITLRSEQRFEEFSLFVSAMIHSVINNRQLINANKEIERMSESDYLTGLYNRRGFMQEVSNCIGKAENKGLWFTMFSADLDGLKNINDYYGHNEGDLAIKSLANAIRLYVGNNGFCARFGGDEFAFVIIGSEPISGKINHIRERISEIIQADNSVSGKRYRVKASIGCGEGIIDDNINIDAIAHIADVEMYKDKYSKR
;
A
#
# COMPACT_ATOMS: atom_id res chain seq x y z
N MET A 1 -1.79 -32.56 -29.32
CA MET A 1 -0.83 -33.67 -29.38
C MET A 1 0.20 -33.41 -28.29
N LYS A 2 0.41 -34.34 -27.34
CA LYS A 2 1.53 -34.22 -26.41
C LYS A 2 2.80 -34.39 -27.22
N GLU A 3 3.71 -33.44 -27.16
CA GLU A 3 5.04 -33.63 -27.73
C GLU A 3 5.78 -34.62 -26.83
N ASP A 4 6.41 -35.63 -27.43
CA ASP A 4 7.23 -36.60 -26.72
C ASP A 4 8.56 -35.94 -26.36
N PHE A 5 8.59 -35.22 -25.24
CA PHE A 5 9.83 -34.74 -24.64
C PHE A 5 10.62 -35.94 -24.10
N ASN A 6 11.95 -35.91 -24.22
CA ASN A 6 12.81 -36.90 -23.60
C ASN A 6 12.84 -36.65 -22.08
N VAL A 7 11.94 -37.30 -21.34
CA VAL A 7 11.83 -37.15 -19.88
C VAL A 7 12.92 -37.99 -19.21
N PRO A 8 13.78 -37.40 -18.36
CA PRO A 8 14.80 -38.16 -17.63
C PRO A 8 14.18 -39.29 -16.78
N GLU A 9 14.93 -40.39 -16.63
CA GLU A 9 14.46 -41.54 -15.85
C GLU A 9 14.17 -41.14 -14.39
N GLY A 10 13.01 -41.52 -13.87
CA GLY A 10 12.57 -41.14 -12.52
C GLY A 10 12.00 -39.72 -12.41
N PHE A 11 11.78 -39.03 -13.54
CA PHE A 11 11.12 -37.72 -13.59
C PHE A 11 9.80 -37.77 -14.38
N GLU A 12 8.95 -36.78 -14.14
CA GLU A 12 7.79 -36.42 -14.92
C GLU A 12 7.89 -34.97 -15.40
N PHE A 13 7.25 -34.69 -16.52
CA PHE A 13 7.27 -33.37 -17.16
C PHE A 13 6.34 -32.37 -16.46
N ILE A 14 6.82 -31.15 -16.20
CA ILE A 14 6.05 -30.08 -15.53
C ILE A 14 5.73 -28.92 -16.47
N TRP A 15 6.75 -28.32 -17.07
CA TRP A 15 6.59 -27.11 -17.88
C TRP A 15 7.74 -26.99 -18.89
N ASN A 16 7.48 -26.30 -20.01
CA ASN A 16 8.50 -25.95 -20.97
C ASN A 16 8.19 -24.66 -21.73
N ASP A 17 9.22 -24.12 -22.37
CA ASP A 17 9.08 -23.19 -23.49
C ASP A 17 10.07 -23.59 -24.60
N GLU A 18 9.55 -23.77 -25.80
CA GLU A 18 10.33 -24.08 -27.03
C GLU A 18 10.32 -22.88 -27.99
N PHE A 19 9.87 -21.71 -27.52
CA PHE A 19 9.88 -20.42 -28.23
C PHE A 19 9.26 -20.46 -29.63
N LYS A 20 8.17 -21.24 -29.78
CA LYS A 20 7.46 -21.38 -31.05
C LYS A 20 6.70 -20.10 -31.39
N GLY A 21 7.23 -19.35 -32.35
CA GLY A 21 6.65 -18.10 -32.85
C GLY A 21 7.71 -17.02 -33.01
N ASP A 22 7.30 -15.85 -33.48
CA ASP A 22 8.20 -14.72 -33.77
C ASP A 22 8.27 -13.70 -32.61
N ALA A 23 7.66 -14.01 -31.46
CA ALA A 23 7.63 -13.12 -30.28
C ALA A 23 7.66 -13.89 -28.95
N LEU A 24 8.19 -13.23 -27.91
CA LEU A 24 8.19 -13.75 -26.54
C LEU A 24 6.77 -13.77 -25.96
N SER A 25 6.37 -14.89 -25.34
CA SER A 25 5.07 -15.00 -24.69
C SER A 25 5.04 -14.24 -23.36
N PHE A 26 4.32 -13.12 -23.31
CA PHE A 26 4.10 -12.39 -22.06
C PHE A 26 3.16 -13.09 -21.07
N ALA A 27 2.54 -14.22 -21.44
CA ALA A 27 1.87 -15.09 -20.49
C ALA A 27 2.87 -15.89 -19.64
N GLU A 28 4.04 -16.19 -20.20
CA GLU A 28 5.06 -17.05 -19.59
C GLU A 28 6.24 -16.23 -19.02
N TRP A 29 6.58 -15.10 -19.65
CA TRP A 29 7.80 -14.33 -19.35
C TRP A 29 7.56 -12.84 -19.09
N ASN A 30 8.28 -12.29 -18.12
CA ASN A 30 8.44 -10.85 -17.92
C ASN A 30 9.72 -10.37 -18.61
N GLN A 31 9.72 -9.14 -19.10
CA GLN A 31 10.95 -8.43 -19.47
C GLN A 31 11.29 -7.45 -18.35
N GLU A 32 12.47 -7.57 -17.78
CA GLU A 32 12.90 -6.75 -16.65
C GLU A 32 13.59 -5.48 -17.13
N ILE A 33 13.29 -4.36 -16.47
CA ILE A 33 13.85 -3.04 -16.76
C ILE A 33 14.61 -2.57 -15.54
N HIS A 34 15.91 -2.33 -15.72
CA HIS A 34 16.81 -1.94 -14.63
C HIS A 34 17.80 -0.91 -15.12
N ASP A 35 18.08 0.08 -14.28
CA ASP A 35 19.04 1.13 -14.57
C ASP A 35 20.49 0.63 -14.58
N LYS A 36 21.38 1.45 -15.13
CA LYS A 36 22.82 1.16 -15.13
C LYS A 36 23.31 1.02 -13.68
N GLY A 37 24.07 -0.04 -13.41
CA GLY A 37 24.65 -0.32 -12.10
C GLY A 37 23.73 -1.04 -11.11
N SER A 38 22.52 -1.45 -11.52
CA SER A 38 21.58 -2.16 -10.64
C SER A 38 22.13 -3.45 -10.05
N PHE A 39 23.00 -4.15 -10.79
CA PHE A 39 23.66 -5.37 -10.32
C PHE A 39 25.16 -5.24 -10.56
N PHE A 40 25.99 -5.59 -9.56
CA PHE A 40 27.46 -5.66 -9.68
C PHE A 40 28.15 -4.49 -10.43
N ASN A 41 27.63 -3.26 -10.31
CA ASN A 41 28.13 -2.08 -11.03
C ASN A 41 28.16 -2.22 -12.57
N GLU A 42 27.29 -3.06 -13.13
CA GLU A 42 27.15 -3.34 -14.56
C GLU A 42 26.89 -2.06 -15.39
N LEU A 43 27.41 -2.01 -16.62
CA LEU A 43 27.42 -0.81 -17.47
C LEU A 43 26.18 -0.63 -18.34
N GLN A 44 25.41 -1.70 -18.58
CA GLN A 44 24.19 -1.66 -19.38
C GLN A 44 22.97 -1.22 -18.57
N ARG A 45 21.98 -0.71 -19.30
CA ARG A 45 20.59 -0.68 -18.84
C ARG A 45 19.86 -1.92 -19.36
N TYR A 46 19.15 -2.65 -18.51
CA TYR A 46 18.22 -3.69 -18.97
C TYR A 46 16.94 -3.03 -19.49
N VAL A 47 16.48 -3.43 -20.67
CA VAL A 47 15.37 -2.75 -21.37
C VAL A 47 14.40 -3.76 -21.97
N ALA A 48 13.12 -3.40 -21.96
CA ALA A 48 12.08 -4.08 -22.75
C ALA A 48 12.13 -3.56 -24.20
N SER A 49 12.92 -4.22 -25.06
CA SER A 49 13.09 -3.84 -26.46
C SER A 49 13.22 -5.06 -27.36
N GLU A 50 12.55 -5.03 -28.51
CA GLU A 50 12.66 -6.03 -29.58
C GLU A 50 14.06 -6.10 -30.20
N THR A 51 14.93 -5.12 -29.93
CA THR A 51 16.35 -5.18 -30.34
C THR A 51 17.17 -6.05 -29.40
N ASN A 52 16.80 -6.08 -28.11
CA ASN A 52 17.54 -6.78 -27.06
C ASN A 52 16.94 -8.15 -26.72
N ILE A 53 15.62 -8.32 -26.84
CA ILE A 53 14.91 -9.57 -26.51
C ILE A 53 13.90 -9.86 -27.61
N TYR A 54 14.09 -10.98 -28.33
CA TYR A 54 13.20 -11.39 -29.41
C TYR A 54 13.27 -12.89 -29.66
N ALA A 55 12.18 -13.48 -30.16
CA ALA A 55 12.19 -14.85 -30.63
C ALA A 55 12.51 -14.88 -32.13
N ARG A 56 13.37 -15.81 -32.55
CA ARG A 56 13.73 -16.03 -33.97
C ARG A 56 14.07 -17.49 -34.17
N ASP A 57 13.59 -18.09 -35.26
CA ASP A 57 13.89 -19.47 -35.64
C ASP A 57 13.60 -20.51 -34.54
N SER A 58 12.50 -20.32 -33.81
CA SER A 58 12.11 -21.14 -32.62
C SER A 58 13.13 -21.09 -31.47
N LYS A 59 13.80 -19.96 -31.30
CA LYS A 59 14.73 -19.71 -30.20
C LYS A 59 14.47 -18.35 -29.60
N LEU A 60 14.75 -18.19 -28.32
CA LEU A 60 14.81 -16.87 -27.70
C LEU A 60 16.23 -16.31 -27.81
N VAL A 61 16.33 -15.04 -28.18
CA VAL A 61 17.59 -14.32 -28.30
C VAL A 61 17.63 -13.19 -27.28
N ILE A 62 18.70 -13.14 -26.48
CA ILE A 62 19.06 -12.00 -25.63
C ILE A 62 20.34 -11.37 -26.17
N ARG A 63 20.24 -10.14 -26.65
CA ARG A 63 21.30 -9.41 -27.33
C ARG A 63 21.78 -8.21 -26.51
N PRO A 64 23.06 -8.17 -26.09
CA PRO A 64 23.67 -6.93 -25.62
C PRO A 64 23.95 -6.00 -26.82
N VAL A 65 23.71 -4.71 -26.66
CA VAL A 65 23.88 -3.69 -27.70
C VAL A 65 24.78 -2.57 -27.19
N LYS A 66 25.71 -2.12 -28.04
CA LYS A 66 26.58 -0.97 -27.81
C LYS A 66 26.22 0.14 -28.80
N GLU A 67 25.84 1.29 -28.29
CA GLU A 67 25.63 2.52 -29.06
C GLU A 67 26.77 3.50 -28.77
N THR A 68 27.36 4.09 -29.81
CA THR A 68 28.37 5.14 -29.69
C THR A 68 27.81 6.43 -30.29
N PHE A 69 27.75 7.50 -29.50
CA PHE A 69 27.21 8.79 -29.93
C PHE A 69 28.28 9.66 -30.60
N GLU A 70 27.84 10.72 -31.29
CA GLU A 70 28.73 11.63 -32.02
C GLU A 70 29.78 12.32 -31.13
N ASP A 71 29.47 12.49 -29.84
CA ASP A 71 30.38 13.06 -28.83
C ASP A 71 31.41 12.05 -28.28
N GLY A 72 31.38 10.81 -28.77
CA GLY A 72 32.25 9.72 -28.34
C GLY A 72 31.78 9.00 -27.07
N SER A 73 30.64 9.39 -26.48
CA SER A 73 30.05 8.66 -25.35
C SER A 73 29.48 7.31 -25.81
N VAL A 74 29.53 6.33 -24.92
CA VAL A 74 29.08 4.95 -25.18
C VAL A 74 27.95 4.59 -24.22
N LYS A 75 26.89 3.97 -24.74
CA LYS A 75 25.78 3.41 -23.97
C LYS A 75 25.62 1.93 -24.30
N TYR A 76 25.35 1.15 -23.26
CA TYR A 76 25.05 -0.26 -23.38
C TYR A 76 23.59 -0.52 -23.00
N THR A 77 22.92 -1.39 -23.76
CA THR A 77 21.63 -1.98 -23.37
C THR A 77 21.69 -3.49 -23.47
N SER A 78 20.89 -4.19 -22.67
CA SER A 78 20.77 -5.64 -22.74
C SER A 78 19.39 -6.12 -22.30
N GLY A 79 19.15 -7.42 -22.38
CA GLY A 79 17.91 -8.06 -21.95
C GLY A 79 18.08 -8.90 -20.68
N ARG A 80 17.03 -8.87 -19.86
CA ARG A 80 16.81 -9.77 -18.71
C ARG A 80 15.34 -10.16 -18.70
N ILE A 81 15.07 -11.44 -18.50
CA ILE A 81 13.72 -11.99 -18.45
C ILE A 81 13.56 -12.89 -17.24
N SER A 82 12.31 -13.02 -16.77
CA SER A 82 11.99 -13.93 -15.67
C SER A 82 10.58 -14.51 -15.76
N THR A 83 10.35 -15.61 -15.06
CA THR A 83 8.99 -16.18 -14.85
C THR A 83 8.34 -15.70 -13.56
N ALA A 84 8.81 -14.60 -12.96
CA ALA A 84 8.29 -14.06 -11.71
C ALA A 84 6.76 -13.85 -11.75
N GLY A 85 6.06 -14.30 -10.70
CA GLY A 85 4.59 -14.22 -10.62
C GLY A 85 3.83 -15.13 -11.61
N LYS A 86 4.52 -15.88 -12.47
CA LYS A 86 3.94 -16.76 -13.50
C LYS A 86 4.24 -18.22 -13.21
N HIS A 87 5.53 -18.55 -13.11
CA HIS A 87 6.02 -19.88 -12.76
C HIS A 87 7.05 -19.79 -11.66
N VAL A 88 6.77 -20.47 -10.55
CA VAL A 88 7.68 -20.65 -9.43
C VAL A 88 7.85 -22.13 -9.17
N PHE A 89 9.06 -22.51 -8.78
CA PHE A 89 9.46 -23.89 -8.66
C PHE A 89 10.20 -24.12 -7.37
N ARG A 90 10.02 -25.31 -6.81
CA ARG A 90 10.81 -25.82 -5.70
C ARG A 90 10.98 -27.31 -5.91
N TYR A 91 12.24 -27.72 -5.93
CA TYR A 91 12.70 -29.06 -6.29
C TYR A 91 12.35 -29.49 -7.71
N GLY A 92 13.19 -30.35 -8.27
CA GLY A 92 13.06 -30.83 -9.65
C GLY A 92 14.34 -30.66 -10.45
N ARG A 93 14.23 -30.95 -11.74
CA ARG A 93 15.29 -30.71 -12.72
C ARG A 93 14.92 -29.53 -13.59
N PHE A 94 15.81 -28.56 -13.66
CA PHE A 94 15.67 -27.34 -14.44
C PHE A 94 16.73 -27.38 -15.53
N GLU A 95 16.31 -27.41 -16.77
CA GLU A 95 17.20 -27.64 -17.91
C GLU A 95 16.96 -26.61 -19.00
N ALA A 96 18.03 -26.06 -19.55
CA ALA A 96 17.97 -25.21 -20.73
C ALA A 96 19.11 -25.52 -21.69
N ARG A 97 18.82 -25.48 -22.99
CA ARG A 97 19.83 -25.61 -24.05
C ARG A 97 20.19 -24.23 -24.57
N VAL A 98 21.42 -23.79 -24.29
CA VAL A 98 21.83 -22.40 -24.44
C VAL A 98 23.19 -22.29 -25.14
N ARG A 99 23.35 -21.28 -26.00
CA ARG A 99 24.64 -20.79 -26.52
C ARG A 99 24.84 -19.36 -26.03
N VAL A 100 26.01 -19.02 -25.51
CA VAL A 100 26.28 -17.71 -24.87
C VAL A 100 27.25 -16.85 -25.69
N PRO A 101 27.17 -15.51 -25.60
CA PRO A 101 28.09 -14.60 -26.28
C PRO A 101 29.51 -14.70 -25.70
N ARG A 102 30.52 -14.43 -26.52
CA ARG A 102 31.95 -14.39 -26.13
C ARG A 102 32.47 -12.98 -25.97
N GLY A 103 33.54 -12.86 -25.21
CA GLY A 103 34.35 -11.64 -25.14
C GLY A 103 34.38 -11.04 -23.76
N LYS A 104 35.47 -10.32 -23.49
CA LYS A 104 35.68 -9.65 -22.23
C LYS A 104 34.52 -8.72 -21.93
N GLY A 105 34.09 -8.72 -20.68
CA GLY A 105 33.05 -7.82 -20.22
C GLY A 105 31.62 -8.26 -20.52
N LEU A 106 31.40 -9.48 -21.03
CA LEU A 106 30.07 -10.08 -21.13
C LEU A 106 29.92 -11.20 -20.10
N ARG A 107 28.78 -11.22 -19.40
CA ARG A 107 28.40 -12.31 -18.50
C ARG A 107 27.01 -12.82 -18.84
N SER A 108 26.84 -14.12 -18.96
CA SER A 108 25.55 -14.74 -19.20
C SER A 108 25.11 -15.57 -18.01
N VAL A 109 23.82 -15.46 -17.69
CA VAL A 109 23.23 -16.10 -16.51
C VAL A 109 21.98 -16.86 -16.93
N PHE A 110 21.87 -18.08 -16.44
CA PHE A 110 20.63 -18.84 -16.31
C PHE A 110 20.54 -19.29 -14.85
N SER A 111 19.54 -18.77 -14.14
CA SER A 111 19.40 -19.00 -12.70
C SER A 111 17.95 -19.25 -12.28
N LEU A 112 17.82 -19.76 -11.06
CA LEU A 112 16.60 -19.73 -10.28
C LEU A 112 16.81 -18.71 -9.16
N SER A 113 15.96 -17.70 -9.10
CA SER A 113 16.07 -16.63 -8.12
C SER A 113 14.68 -16.20 -7.66
N THR A 114 14.58 -15.54 -6.51
CA THR A 114 13.40 -14.73 -6.20
C THR A 114 13.40 -13.41 -6.96
N GLY A 115 14.47 -13.07 -7.68
CA GLY A 115 14.65 -11.78 -8.34
C GLY A 115 14.67 -10.63 -7.33
N ASP A 116 14.40 -9.41 -7.81
CA ASP A 116 14.09 -8.24 -6.96
C ASP A 116 12.65 -8.31 -6.42
N HIS A 117 11.98 -9.44 -6.60
CA HIS A 117 10.62 -9.65 -6.16
C HIS A 117 10.60 -10.38 -4.82
N ASP A 118 10.40 -9.65 -3.71
CA ASP A 118 10.42 -10.10 -2.29
C ASP A 118 9.31 -11.12 -1.94
N PHE A 119 9.20 -12.22 -2.68
CA PHE A 119 8.37 -13.36 -2.27
C PHE A 119 9.02 -14.21 -1.16
N GLY A 120 10.20 -13.82 -0.64
CA GLY A 120 11.01 -14.64 0.28
C GLY A 120 12.06 -13.96 1.16
N GLY A 121 12.08 -12.62 1.27
CA GLY A 121 13.05 -11.86 2.09
C GLY A 121 14.18 -11.20 1.28
N ARG A 122 15.13 -10.53 1.97
CA ARG A 122 16.27 -9.82 1.33
C ARG A 122 17.36 -10.80 0.86
N TRP A 123 17.94 -10.58 -0.32
CA TRP A 123 19.16 -11.28 -0.74
C TRP A 123 20.30 -11.04 0.27
N PRO A 124 21.06 -12.08 0.68
CA PRO A 124 21.09 -13.43 0.12
C PRO A 124 20.18 -14.44 0.84
N ASN A 125 19.41 -14.03 1.85
CA ASN A 125 18.57 -14.93 2.66
C ASN A 125 17.42 -15.55 1.85
N ASN A 126 16.98 -14.89 0.79
CA ASN A 126 15.92 -15.38 -0.09
C ASN A 126 16.37 -16.48 -1.08
N GLY A 127 17.67 -16.66 -1.24
CA GLY A 127 18.26 -17.77 -1.97
C GLY A 127 18.29 -17.59 -3.50
N GLU A 128 19.41 -18.00 -4.11
CA GLU A 128 19.59 -18.00 -5.57
C GLU A 128 20.46 -19.19 -6.01
N ILE A 129 20.01 -19.87 -7.07
CA ILE A 129 20.72 -20.99 -7.71
C ILE A 129 21.11 -20.55 -9.11
N ASP A 130 22.37 -20.18 -9.30
CA ASP A 130 22.93 -19.88 -10.61
C ASP A 130 23.32 -21.18 -11.31
N ILE A 131 22.43 -21.68 -12.18
CA ILE A 131 22.58 -22.97 -12.87
C ILE A 131 23.71 -22.90 -13.90
N MET A 132 23.80 -21.76 -14.60
CA MET A 132 24.86 -21.44 -15.54
C MET A 132 25.25 -19.98 -15.37
N GLU A 133 26.47 -19.76 -14.90
CA GLU A 133 27.16 -18.48 -14.92
C GLU A 133 28.39 -18.57 -15.82
N PHE A 134 28.40 -17.79 -16.89
CA PHE A 134 29.52 -17.74 -17.82
C PHE A 134 30.13 -16.34 -17.85
N ASN A 135 31.42 -16.25 -17.57
CA ASN A 135 32.21 -15.04 -17.70
C ASN A 135 33.01 -15.07 -19.00
N GLY A 136 32.71 -14.18 -19.94
CA GLY A 136 33.37 -14.10 -21.25
C GLY A 136 34.86 -13.76 -21.20
N SER A 137 35.37 -13.27 -20.06
CA SER A 137 36.81 -13.09 -19.79
C SER A 137 37.53 -14.42 -19.47
N GLU A 138 36.79 -15.49 -19.19
CA GLU A 138 37.28 -16.82 -18.83
C GLU A 138 36.63 -17.90 -19.71
N PRO A 139 36.93 -17.92 -21.02
CA PRO A 139 36.11 -18.61 -22.01
C PRO A 139 36.00 -20.14 -21.83
N GLY A 140 36.92 -20.77 -21.10
CA GLY A 140 36.90 -22.23 -20.84
C GLY A 140 36.29 -22.63 -19.50
N ILE A 141 35.68 -21.68 -18.77
CA ILE A 141 35.20 -21.88 -17.40
C ILE A 141 33.69 -21.60 -17.33
N LEU A 142 32.97 -22.57 -16.76
CA LEU A 142 31.56 -22.46 -16.40
C LEU A 142 31.42 -22.52 -14.88
N TYR A 143 30.57 -21.67 -14.32
CA TYR A 143 30.26 -21.63 -12.90
C TYR A 143 28.84 -22.13 -12.64
N GLY A 144 28.68 -22.85 -11.53
CA GLY A 144 27.40 -23.16 -10.91
C GLY A 144 27.45 -22.74 -9.46
N SER A 145 26.55 -21.86 -9.04
CA SER A 145 26.61 -21.19 -7.74
C SER A 145 25.31 -21.36 -6.96
N LEU A 146 25.44 -21.47 -5.64
CA LEU A 146 24.33 -21.36 -4.70
C LEU A 146 24.64 -20.22 -3.73
N HIS A 147 23.78 -19.21 -3.73
CA HIS A 147 23.83 -18.04 -2.86
C HIS A 147 22.75 -18.19 -1.78
N SER A 148 23.13 -18.06 -0.52
CA SER A 148 22.19 -18.15 0.61
C SER A 148 22.60 -17.26 1.77
N GLY A 149 21.67 -17.07 2.71
CA GLY A 149 21.98 -16.58 4.05
C GLY A 149 22.67 -17.63 4.92
N ALA A 150 23.22 -17.22 6.07
CA ALA A 150 23.76 -18.16 7.04
C ALA A 150 22.65 -18.94 7.79
N ASP A 151 22.91 -20.22 8.09
CA ASP A 151 21.98 -21.13 8.78
C ASP A 151 21.57 -20.67 10.19
N ASP A 152 22.33 -19.74 10.80
CA ASP A 152 22.08 -19.18 12.13
C ASP A 152 21.16 -17.94 12.11
N GLY A 153 20.67 -17.55 10.93
CA GLY A 153 19.79 -16.40 10.75
C GLY A 153 20.52 -15.05 10.75
N ALA A 154 21.86 -15.03 10.72
CA ALA A 154 22.62 -13.80 10.47
C ALA A 154 22.57 -13.41 8.98
N ASP A 155 22.52 -12.11 8.69
CA ASP A 155 22.53 -11.51 7.32
C ASP A 155 23.86 -11.70 6.56
N ASN A 156 24.61 -12.76 6.84
CA ASN A 156 25.87 -13.06 6.18
C ASN A 156 25.63 -13.84 4.88
N HIS A 157 26.26 -13.39 3.81
CA HIS A 157 26.27 -14.08 2.52
C HIS A 157 27.13 -15.36 2.57
N VAL A 158 26.52 -16.47 2.20
CA VAL A 158 27.18 -17.77 2.02
C VAL A 158 27.11 -18.13 0.54
N LEU A 159 28.27 -18.45 -0.03
CA LEU A 159 28.44 -18.88 -1.42
C LEU A 159 28.98 -20.32 -1.45
N GLN A 160 28.25 -21.23 -2.09
CA GLN A 160 28.73 -22.55 -2.47
C GLN A 160 28.85 -22.58 -4.01
N GLN A 161 30.07 -22.58 -4.53
CA GLN A 161 30.32 -22.48 -5.97
C GLN A 161 31.17 -23.66 -6.49
N GLY A 162 30.79 -24.18 -7.65
CA GLY A 162 31.52 -25.18 -8.41
C GLY A 162 32.01 -24.63 -9.75
N ILE A 163 33.08 -25.24 -10.25
CA ILE A 163 33.72 -24.86 -11.50
C ILE A 163 33.77 -26.06 -12.44
N TYR A 164 33.23 -25.91 -13.65
CA TYR A 164 33.42 -26.84 -14.74
C TYR A 164 34.40 -26.28 -15.76
N LYS A 165 35.44 -27.05 -16.07
CA LYS A 165 36.40 -26.72 -17.13
C LYS A 165 35.97 -27.41 -18.41
N MET A 166 35.73 -26.64 -19.46
CA MET A 166 35.31 -27.19 -20.74
C MET A 166 36.38 -28.13 -21.33
N PRO A 167 35.98 -29.23 -21.99
CA PRO A 167 36.92 -30.14 -22.64
C PRO A 167 37.68 -29.50 -23.80
N SER A 168 38.91 -29.96 -24.08
CA SER A 168 39.62 -29.67 -25.35
C SER A 168 39.76 -28.19 -25.74
N ASP A 169 39.95 -27.30 -24.75
CA ASP A 169 40.06 -25.84 -24.93
C ASP A 169 38.84 -25.19 -25.64
N THR A 170 37.65 -25.81 -25.54
CA THR A 170 36.39 -25.25 -26.06
C THR A 170 35.77 -24.25 -25.08
N SER A 171 34.78 -23.50 -25.56
CA SER A 171 34.04 -22.50 -24.80
C SER A 171 32.53 -22.74 -24.86
N PRO A 172 31.76 -22.38 -23.80
CA PRO A 172 30.30 -22.27 -23.86
C PRO A 172 29.77 -21.41 -25.02
N SER A 173 30.63 -20.56 -25.61
CA SER A 173 30.30 -19.73 -26.77
C SER A 173 30.56 -20.39 -28.14
N ASP A 174 31.10 -21.61 -28.20
CA ASP A 174 31.41 -22.29 -29.46
C ASP A 174 30.20 -23.02 -30.06
N ASP A 175 29.35 -23.62 -29.21
CA ASP A 175 28.14 -24.34 -29.62
C ASP A 175 27.05 -24.25 -28.53
N PHE A 176 25.87 -24.79 -28.79
CA PHE A 176 24.83 -24.98 -27.80
C PHE A 176 25.19 -26.12 -26.84
N HIS A 177 25.05 -25.84 -25.55
CA HIS A 177 25.22 -26.81 -24.47
C HIS A 177 23.94 -26.93 -23.65
N THR A 178 23.74 -28.09 -23.03
CA THR A 178 22.62 -28.31 -22.10
C THR A 178 23.10 -28.05 -20.68
N TYR A 179 22.52 -27.04 -20.03
CA TYR A 179 22.79 -26.72 -18.63
C TYR A 179 21.61 -27.17 -17.79
N ALA A 180 21.89 -27.85 -16.68
CA ALA A 180 20.84 -28.26 -15.77
C ALA A 180 21.25 -28.18 -14.31
N CYS A 181 20.28 -27.97 -13.44
CA CYS A 181 20.40 -28.33 -12.03
C CYS A 181 19.32 -29.32 -11.64
N GLU A 182 19.67 -30.23 -10.74
CA GLU A 182 18.73 -31.08 -10.01
C GLU A 182 18.74 -30.63 -8.57
N TRP A 183 17.61 -30.07 -8.15
CA TRP A 183 17.38 -29.61 -6.79
C TRP A 183 16.51 -30.64 -6.09
N ASP A 184 17.12 -31.42 -5.21
CA ASP A 184 16.43 -32.33 -4.29
C ASP A 184 16.47 -31.72 -2.87
N PRO A 185 15.53 -32.07 -1.98
CA PRO A 185 15.64 -31.72 -0.57
C PRO A 185 17.00 -32.11 0.02
N GLY A 186 17.71 -31.14 0.56
CA GLY A 186 19.03 -31.30 1.17
C GLY A 186 20.21 -31.25 0.19
N VAL A 187 20.00 -31.30 -1.14
CA VAL A 187 21.11 -31.37 -2.11
C VAL A 187 20.76 -30.78 -3.47
N ILE A 188 21.67 -29.96 -4.00
CA ILE A 188 21.57 -29.41 -5.36
C ILE A 188 22.77 -29.93 -6.17
N ARG A 189 22.51 -30.39 -7.40
CA ARG A 189 23.52 -30.93 -8.32
C ARG A 189 23.48 -30.17 -9.64
N PHE A 190 24.63 -29.82 -10.19
CA PHE A 190 24.77 -29.03 -11.41
C PHE A 190 25.40 -29.86 -12.52
N TYR A 191 24.89 -29.68 -13.73
CA TYR A 191 25.24 -30.47 -14.91
C TYR A 191 25.50 -29.56 -16.10
N CYS A 192 26.47 -29.97 -16.93
CA CYS A 192 26.70 -29.43 -18.27
C CYS A 192 26.84 -30.62 -19.22
N ASP A 193 26.03 -30.67 -20.28
CA ASP A 193 25.93 -31.80 -21.23
C ASP A 193 25.82 -33.16 -20.52
N ASP A 194 24.92 -33.23 -19.54
CA ASP A 194 24.65 -34.39 -18.67
C ASP A 194 25.83 -34.84 -17.78
N ILE A 195 26.94 -34.08 -17.75
CA ILE A 195 28.06 -34.31 -16.85
C ILE A 195 27.83 -33.52 -15.56
N MET A 196 27.60 -34.23 -14.45
CA MET A 196 27.55 -33.61 -13.13
C MET A 196 28.95 -33.13 -12.73
N TYR A 197 29.10 -31.83 -12.47
CA TYR A 197 30.40 -31.24 -12.13
C TYR A 197 30.44 -30.64 -10.73
N PHE A 198 29.28 -30.36 -10.13
CA PHE A 198 29.19 -29.77 -8.81
C PHE A 198 27.96 -30.27 -8.06
N SER A 199 28.11 -30.44 -6.75
CA SER A 199 26.99 -30.70 -5.83
C SER A 199 27.22 -29.96 -4.52
N CYS A 200 26.17 -29.37 -3.98
CA CYS A 200 26.20 -28.65 -2.72
C CYS A 200 25.01 -29.04 -1.83
N SER A 201 25.15 -28.77 -0.54
CA SER A 201 24.07 -29.02 0.43
C SER A 201 23.08 -27.86 0.40
N GLU A 202 21.79 -28.17 0.41
CA GLU A 202 20.74 -27.17 0.58
C GLU A 202 20.79 -26.61 2.02
N PRO A 203 20.97 -25.29 2.20
CA PRO A 203 20.94 -24.63 3.50
C PRO A 203 19.57 -24.78 4.18
N LYS A 204 19.52 -24.81 5.51
CA LYS A 204 18.26 -25.04 6.25
C LYS A 204 17.25 -23.91 6.07
N ASN A 205 17.75 -22.70 5.89
CA ASN A 205 16.98 -21.49 5.65
C ASN A 205 16.56 -21.31 4.17
N PHE A 206 16.98 -22.20 3.28
CA PHE A 206 16.64 -22.15 1.85
C PHE A 206 15.23 -22.74 1.61
N THR A 207 14.20 -21.98 1.99
CA THR A 207 12.80 -22.44 2.00
C THR A 207 11.94 -21.92 0.86
N ASN A 208 12.45 -20.98 0.06
CA ASN A 208 11.66 -20.29 -0.94
C ASN A 208 11.41 -21.14 -2.20
N SER A 209 10.34 -20.80 -2.91
CA SER A 209 10.17 -21.21 -4.31
C SER A 209 10.78 -20.13 -5.20
N LEU A 210 11.51 -20.54 -6.23
CA LEU A 210 12.30 -19.66 -7.10
C LEU A 210 11.70 -19.65 -8.51
N HIS A 211 11.93 -18.58 -9.26
CA HIS A 211 11.52 -18.48 -10.66
C HIS A 211 12.74 -18.45 -11.58
N LEU A 212 12.55 -18.78 -12.87
CA LEU A 212 13.62 -18.82 -13.85
C LEU A 212 14.03 -17.40 -14.24
N VAL A 213 15.33 -17.15 -14.39
CA VAL A 213 15.90 -15.88 -14.85
C VAL A 213 16.95 -16.14 -15.92
N PHE A 214 16.92 -15.35 -17.00
CA PHE A 214 17.95 -15.33 -18.04
C PHE A 214 18.41 -13.89 -18.30
N ALA A 215 19.72 -13.68 -18.40
CA ALA A 215 20.27 -12.35 -18.63
C ALA A 215 21.64 -12.38 -19.34
N VAL A 216 21.96 -11.27 -20.02
CA VAL A 216 23.33 -10.96 -20.45
C VAL A 216 23.74 -9.61 -19.86
N ALA A 217 24.72 -9.62 -18.96
CA ALA A 217 25.31 -8.43 -18.37
C ALA A 217 26.52 -7.92 -19.18
N VAL A 218 26.80 -6.63 -19.08
CA VAL A 218 27.89 -5.93 -19.76
C VAL A 218 28.69 -5.10 -18.75
N GLY A 219 29.97 -5.43 -18.54
CA GLY A 219 30.85 -4.69 -17.64
C GLY A 219 30.56 -4.91 -16.15
N GLY A 220 31.13 -4.08 -15.29
CA GLY A 220 30.96 -4.16 -13.83
C GLY A 220 32.05 -4.95 -13.12
N ASP A 221 31.84 -5.22 -11.83
CA ASP A 221 32.86 -5.78 -10.93
C ASP A 221 33.34 -7.18 -11.36
N TRP A 222 32.45 -7.98 -11.96
CA TRP A 222 32.73 -9.27 -12.56
C TRP A 222 31.69 -9.50 -13.66
N PRO A 223 32.05 -9.31 -14.95
CA PRO A 223 33.27 -9.78 -15.63
C PRO A 223 34.41 -8.76 -15.87
N GLY A 224 34.29 -7.53 -15.37
CA GLY A 224 35.16 -6.40 -15.76
C GLY A 224 34.65 -5.69 -17.03
N ASP A 225 35.16 -4.50 -17.35
CA ASP A 225 34.64 -3.72 -18.48
C ASP A 225 35.00 -4.30 -19.86
N PRO A 226 34.11 -4.14 -20.87
CA PRO A 226 34.42 -4.46 -22.27
C PRO A 226 35.65 -3.71 -22.78
N ASP A 227 36.42 -4.33 -23.68
CA ASP A 227 37.56 -3.70 -24.35
C ASP A 227 37.32 -3.52 -25.85
N SER A 228 38.37 -3.21 -26.61
CA SER A 228 38.29 -3.01 -28.06
C SER A 228 37.96 -4.28 -28.83
N ASP A 229 38.16 -5.46 -28.23
CA ASP A 229 37.98 -6.76 -28.86
C ASP A 229 36.60 -7.36 -28.54
N THR A 230 35.83 -6.74 -27.62
CA THR A 230 34.46 -7.15 -27.32
C THR A 230 33.49 -6.81 -28.47
N ILE A 231 32.82 -7.82 -29.01
CA ILE A 231 31.92 -7.71 -30.17
C ILE A 231 30.45 -7.58 -29.71
N PHE A 232 29.72 -6.60 -30.25
CA PHE A 232 28.30 -6.32 -29.95
C PHE A 232 27.41 -6.39 -31.21
N ASP A 233 27.61 -7.40 -32.05
CA ASP A 233 26.81 -7.63 -33.25
C ASP A 233 25.70 -8.68 -33.03
N GLU A 234 24.94 -8.98 -34.09
CA GLU A 234 23.81 -9.92 -34.04
C GLU A 234 24.22 -11.40 -33.95
N ASN A 235 25.51 -11.73 -34.15
CA ASN A 235 26.03 -13.09 -34.09
C ASN A 235 26.62 -13.43 -32.71
N ASN A 236 26.93 -12.41 -31.91
CA ASN A 236 27.45 -12.54 -30.55
C ASN A 236 26.35 -12.26 -29.50
N VAL A 237 25.43 -13.21 -29.36
CA VAL A 237 24.23 -13.11 -28.53
C VAL A 237 24.04 -14.36 -27.68
N MET A 238 23.16 -14.29 -26.68
CA MET A 238 22.68 -15.48 -25.98
C MET A 238 21.47 -16.04 -26.73
N GLU A 239 21.55 -17.30 -27.14
CA GLU A 239 20.46 -18.01 -27.79
C GLU A 239 19.99 -19.16 -26.90
N ILE A 240 18.68 -19.26 -26.68
CA ILE A 240 18.04 -20.28 -25.87
C ILE A 240 17.14 -21.09 -26.79
N ASP A 241 17.45 -22.36 -26.95
CA ASP A 241 16.74 -23.28 -27.84
C ASP A 241 15.46 -23.81 -27.18
N TYR A 242 15.57 -24.27 -25.93
CA TYR A 242 14.44 -24.66 -25.12
C TYR A 242 14.75 -24.49 -23.64
N ILE A 243 13.68 -24.46 -22.85
CA ILE A 243 13.71 -24.60 -21.39
C ILE A 243 12.71 -25.65 -20.99
N ARG A 244 13.11 -26.57 -20.12
CA ARG A 244 12.27 -27.67 -19.63
C ARG A 244 12.44 -27.86 -18.14
N VAL A 245 11.32 -28.11 -17.47
CA VAL A 245 11.25 -28.33 -16.03
C VAL A 245 10.58 -29.67 -15.77
N PHE A 246 11.23 -30.47 -14.93
CA PHE A 246 10.80 -31.82 -14.58
C PHE A 246 10.73 -32.00 -13.06
N ARG A 247 9.88 -32.91 -12.59
CA ARG A 247 9.74 -33.28 -11.18
C ARG A 247 10.06 -34.76 -10.99
N ARG A 248 10.66 -35.16 -9.87
CA ARG A 248 10.92 -36.58 -9.58
C ARG A 248 9.63 -37.35 -9.24
N THR A 249 9.50 -38.57 -9.74
CA THR A 249 8.32 -39.44 -9.57
C THR A 249 8.26 -40.17 -8.22
N ASP A 250 9.40 -40.30 -7.53
CA ASP A 250 9.54 -41.05 -6.26
C ASP A 250 9.37 -40.19 -5.01
N TYR A 251 9.22 -38.87 -5.17
CA TYR A 251 8.82 -37.99 -4.08
C TYR A 251 7.30 -38.12 -3.88
N PRO A 252 6.81 -38.39 -2.65
CA PRO A 252 5.40 -38.15 -2.35
C PRO A 252 5.13 -36.69 -2.70
N GLU A 253 3.95 -36.37 -3.24
CA GLU A 253 3.55 -34.98 -3.48
C GLU A 253 3.99 -34.12 -2.29
N ILE A 254 5.10 -33.40 -2.45
CA ILE A 254 5.29 -32.17 -1.71
C ILE A 254 4.14 -31.39 -2.27
N LYS A 255 3.11 -31.15 -1.43
CA LYS A 255 1.96 -30.31 -1.75
C LYS A 255 2.50 -29.27 -2.71
N HIS A 256 2.08 -29.27 -3.98
CA HIS A 256 2.05 -28.01 -4.68
C HIS A 256 1.51 -27.07 -3.62
N VAL A 257 2.25 -26.03 -3.23
CA VAL A 257 1.68 -25.05 -2.33
C VAL A 257 0.45 -24.61 -3.10
N ASN A 258 -0.72 -25.14 -2.70
CA ASN A 258 -1.89 -25.18 -3.56
C ASN A 258 -2.48 -23.80 -3.33
N ARG A 259 -1.79 -22.80 -3.88
CA ARG A 259 -2.06 -21.42 -3.61
C ARG A 259 -3.40 -21.16 -4.23
N ARG A 260 -4.34 -20.84 -3.36
CA ARG A 260 -5.65 -20.38 -3.74
C ARG A 260 -5.49 -19.08 -4.51
N LYS A 261 -6.36 -18.87 -5.47
CA LYS A 261 -6.42 -17.67 -6.29
C LYS A 261 -7.09 -16.54 -5.51
N MET A 262 -6.86 -15.28 -5.86
CA MET A 262 -7.57 -14.18 -5.21
C MET A 262 -8.85 -13.84 -5.98
N LEU A 263 -10.00 -13.85 -5.30
CA LEU A 263 -11.27 -13.38 -5.84
C LEU A 263 -11.54 -11.99 -5.29
N GLY A 264 -11.42 -10.96 -6.13
CA GLY A 264 -11.63 -9.58 -5.72
C GLY A 264 -13.11 -9.23 -5.57
N VAL A 265 -13.48 -8.54 -4.49
CA VAL A 265 -14.83 -8.00 -4.26
C VAL A 265 -14.71 -6.51 -3.93
N CYS A 266 -15.22 -5.64 -4.79
CA CYS A 266 -15.17 -4.19 -4.62
C CYS A 266 -16.55 -3.65 -4.23
N GLY A 267 -16.60 -2.89 -3.14
CA GLY A 267 -17.83 -2.28 -2.64
C GLY A 267 -17.57 -1.21 -1.58
N VAL A 268 -18.62 -0.81 -0.88
CA VAL A 268 -18.56 0.12 0.26
C VAL A 268 -19.22 -0.56 1.46
N TRP A 269 -18.55 -0.55 2.61
CA TRP A 269 -18.95 -1.34 3.78
C TRP A 269 -20.04 -0.69 4.64
N GLU A 270 -20.17 0.64 4.59
CA GLU A 270 -21.13 1.36 5.42
C GLU A 270 -22.58 1.09 4.98
N ASP A 271 -23.38 0.57 5.92
CA ASP A 271 -24.84 0.44 5.88
C ASP A 271 -25.45 -0.51 4.83
N ALA A 272 -24.67 -1.41 4.24
CA ALA A 272 -25.17 -2.42 3.30
C ALA A 272 -25.22 -3.83 3.91
N GLU A 273 -26.26 -4.13 4.71
CA GLU A 273 -26.48 -5.50 5.25
C GLU A 273 -26.50 -6.57 4.14
N ASN A 274 -26.98 -6.22 2.94
CA ASN A 274 -26.95 -7.09 1.76
C ASN A 274 -25.53 -7.43 1.27
N PHE A 275 -24.57 -6.50 1.39
CA PHE A 275 -23.16 -6.72 1.04
C PHE A 275 -22.54 -7.76 1.97
N ASN A 276 -22.82 -7.65 3.27
CA ASN A 276 -22.31 -8.58 4.27
C ASN A 276 -22.93 -9.97 4.12
N MET A 277 -24.24 -10.05 3.89
CA MET A 277 -24.92 -11.33 3.60
C MET A 277 -24.36 -11.99 2.33
N PHE A 278 -24.07 -11.20 1.30
CA PHE A 278 -23.38 -11.69 0.10
C PHE A 278 -21.99 -12.27 0.45
N LEU A 279 -21.14 -11.54 1.18
CA LEU A 279 -19.80 -12.02 1.54
C LEU A 279 -19.87 -13.32 2.35
N ARG A 280 -20.84 -13.45 3.25
CA ARG A 280 -21.10 -14.67 4.02
C ARG A 280 -21.58 -15.82 3.14
N SER A 281 -22.36 -15.55 2.09
CA SER A 281 -22.82 -16.59 1.17
C SER A 281 -21.68 -17.26 0.40
N LEU A 282 -20.54 -16.57 0.25
CA LEU A 282 -19.33 -17.10 -0.36
C LEU A 282 -18.53 -18.02 0.57
N GLN A 283 -18.87 -18.11 1.86
CA GLN A 283 -18.24 -18.99 2.87
C GLN A 283 -18.62 -20.46 2.67
N CYS A 284 -18.30 -21.01 1.51
CA CYS A 284 -18.53 -22.39 1.15
C CYS A 284 -17.22 -23.06 0.76
N LYS A 285 -17.17 -24.38 0.96
CA LYS A 285 -15.98 -25.17 0.65
C LYS A 285 -15.61 -25.10 -0.84
N GLU A 286 -16.60 -25.08 -1.75
CA GLU A 286 -16.30 -25.01 -3.20
C GLU A 286 -15.53 -23.75 -3.61
N ILE A 287 -15.78 -22.62 -2.95
CA ILE A 287 -15.05 -21.36 -3.19
C ILE A 287 -13.77 -21.32 -2.36
N LEU A 288 -13.84 -21.56 -1.05
CA LEU A 288 -12.72 -21.35 -0.13
C LEU A 288 -11.56 -22.33 -0.31
N ASP A 289 -11.79 -23.52 -0.88
CA ASP A 289 -10.73 -24.47 -1.26
C ASP A 289 -9.89 -23.96 -2.46
N ARG A 290 -10.42 -23.01 -3.24
CA ARG A 290 -9.81 -22.53 -4.50
C ARG A 290 -9.46 -21.05 -4.48
N TYR A 291 -10.14 -20.26 -3.66
CA TYR A 291 -10.02 -18.81 -3.63
C TYR A 291 -9.85 -18.27 -2.22
N VAL A 292 -9.00 -17.24 -2.08
CA VAL A 292 -9.04 -16.30 -0.96
C VAL A 292 -9.90 -15.12 -1.40
N ILE A 293 -11.00 -14.88 -0.68
CA ILE A 293 -11.92 -13.78 -0.98
C ILE A 293 -11.28 -12.48 -0.51
N THR A 294 -11.02 -11.59 -1.45
CA THR A 294 -10.27 -10.36 -1.22
C THR A 294 -11.19 -9.17 -1.38
N VAL A 295 -11.55 -8.53 -0.27
CA VAL A 295 -12.53 -7.44 -0.25
C VAL A 295 -11.80 -6.10 -0.26
N PHE A 296 -12.14 -5.23 -1.21
CA PHE A 296 -11.62 -3.88 -1.33
C PHE A 296 -12.72 -2.86 -1.05
N THR A 297 -12.58 -2.15 0.08
CA THR A 297 -13.54 -1.13 0.51
C THR A 297 -13.15 0.24 -0.02
N LEU A 298 -13.96 0.78 -0.92
CA LEU A 298 -13.81 2.11 -1.51
C LEU A 298 -14.42 3.21 -0.63
N SER A 299 -14.15 4.47 -0.96
CA SER A 299 -14.66 5.60 -0.19
C SER A 299 -16.17 5.77 -0.29
N ILE A 300 -16.78 6.14 0.84
CA ILE A 300 -18.19 6.53 0.89
C ILE A 300 -18.38 7.82 0.07
N PRO A 301 -19.42 7.89 -0.77
CA PRO A 301 -19.79 9.12 -1.46
C PRO A 301 -20.23 10.18 -0.45
N SER A 302 -19.56 11.33 -0.43
CA SER A 302 -19.94 12.48 0.38
C SER A 302 -20.39 13.64 -0.52
N PRO A 303 -21.48 14.36 -0.20
CA PRO A 303 -21.89 15.54 -0.95
C PRO A 303 -20.85 16.68 -0.91
N THR A 304 -19.98 16.68 0.11
CA THR A 304 -19.02 17.75 0.38
C THR A 304 -17.57 17.38 0.08
N GLU A 305 -17.28 16.10 -0.15
CA GLU A 305 -15.91 15.60 -0.33
C GLU A 305 -15.82 14.75 -1.62
N ASP A 306 -14.91 15.14 -2.53
CA ASP A 306 -14.61 14.34 -3.73
C ASP A 306 -13.46 13.37 -3.41
N HIS A 307 -13.77 12.07 -3.41
CA HIS A 307 -12.82 11.01 -3.11
C HIS A 307 -12.22 10.35 -4.36
N LEU A 308 -12.54 10.85 -5.57
CA LEU A 308 -12.13 10.23 -6.83
C LEU A 308 -10.62 9.97 -6.89
N GLU A 309 -9.78 10.92 -6.49
CA GLU A 309 -8.33 10.77 -6.58
C GLU A 309 -7.81 9.64 -5.66
N ALA A 310 -8.35 9.54 -4.45
CA ALA A 310 -7.98 8.50 -3.49
C ALA A 310 -8.43 7.12 -3.97
N ASP A 311 -9.69 7.01 -4.43
CA ASP A 311 -10.22 5.75 -4.96
C ASP A 311 -9.49 5.31 -6.23
N MET A 312 -9.19 6.22 -7.15
CA MET A 312 -8.39 5.92 -8.35
C MET A 312 -7.01 5.39 -8.00
N ARG A 313 -6.35 5.97 -6.98
CA ARG A 313 -5.07 5.44 -6.48
C ARG A 313 -5.22 4.04 -5.89
N PHE A 314 -6.30 3.81 -5.14
CA PHE A 314 -6.57 2.49 -4.58
C PHE A 314 -6.83 1.44 -5.68
N THR A 315 -7.46 1.82 -6.79
CA THR A 315 -7.58 0.90 -7.94
C THR A 315 -6.24 0.53 -8.57
N SER A 316 -5.23 1.42 -8.54
CA SER A 316 -3.88 1.08 -8.99
C SER A 316 -3.23 0.02 -8.10
N PHE A 317 -3.51 0.04 -6.79
CA PHE A 317 -3.11 -1.05 -5.89
C PHE A 317 -3.81 -2.36 -6.28
N ILE A 318 -5.13 -2.35 -6.52
CA ILE A 318 -5.88 -3.54 -6.93
C ILE A 318 -5.31 -4.20 -8.20
N ASP A 319 -4.80 -3.40 -9.15
CA ASP A 319 -4.14 -3.86 -10.39
C ASP A 319 -2.92 -4.76 -10.13
N THR A 320 -2.29 -4.65 -8.95
CA THR A 320 -1.06 -5.36 -8.60
C THR A 320 -1.27 -6.65 -7.79
N VAL A 321 -2.48 -6.86 -7.25
CA VAL A 321 -2.77 -7.96 -6.31
C VAL A 321 -2.92 -9.33 -7.00
N GLY A 322 -3.00 -9.38 -8.34
CA GLY A 322 -3.07 -10.64 -9.09
C GLY A 322 -4.40 -11.38 -8.92
N LEU A 323 -5.51 -10.70 -9.25
CA LEU A 323 -6.86 -11.26 -9.13
C LEU A 323 -7.14 -12.31 -10.22
N SER A 324 -8.02 -13.27 -9.91
CA SER A 324 -8.53 -14.29 -10.86
C SER A 324 -10.01 -14.14 -11.20
N GLY A 325 -10.67 -13.17 -10.59
CA GLY A 325 -12.04 -12.77 -10.84
C GLY A 325 -12.34 -11.51 -10.04
N LEU A 326 -13.26 -10.69 -10.54
CA LEU A 326 -13.61 -9.42 -9.93
C LEU A 326 -15.12 -9.26 -9.81
N ILE A 327 -15.60 -9.02 -8.59
CA ILE A 327 -16.99 -8.73 -8.27
C ILE A 327 -17.09 -7.25 -7.89
N ILE A 328 -18.05 -6.52 -8.47
CA ILE A 328 -18.21 -5.08 -8.26
C ILE A 328 -19.65 -4.78 -7.89
N PHE A 329 -19.87 -4.14 -6.74
CA PHE A 329 -21.18 -3.62 -6.34
C PHE A 329 -21.37 -2.21 -6.93
N GLY A 330 -21.93 -2.15 -8.13
CA GLY A 330 -21.95 -0.93 -8.96
C GLY A 330 -22.74 0.22 -8.36
N GLU A 331 -23.85 -0.05 -7.67
CA GLU A 331 -24.64 1.00 -7.02
C GLU A 331 -24.00 1.57 -5.75
N MET A 332 -23.08 0.82 -5.12
CA MET A 332 -22.34 1.30 -3.95
C MET A 332 -21.21 2.26 -4.34
N ILE A 333 -20.66 2.11 -5.55
CA ILE A 333 -19.56 2.92 -6.06
C ILE A 333 -20.14 4.04 -6.94
N LYS A 334 -20.42 5.21 -6.35
CA LYS A 334 -21.11 6.30 -7.07
C LYS A 334 -20.29 6.93 -8.20
N ASN A 335 -18.95 6.78 -8.19
CA ASN A 335 -18.12 7.34 -9.24
C ASN A 335 -17.86 6.32 -10.37
N GLU A 336 -18.49 6.55 -11.52
CA GLU A 336 -18.38 5.65 -12.68
C GLU A 336 -16.97 5.51 -13.23
N LYS A 337 -16.09 6.51 -13.02
CA LYS A 337 -14.68 6.42 -13.44
C LYS A 337 -13.94 5.33 -12.68
N VAL A 338 -14.25 5.14 -11.40
CA VAL A 338 -13.67 4.07 -10.56
C VAL A 338 -14.12 2.71 -11.06
N ILE A 339 -15.43 2.53 -11.31
CA ILE A 339 -15.99 1.29 -11.88
C ILE A 339 -15.34 0.98 -13.25
N THR A 340 -15.26 1.97 -14.13
CA THR A 340 -14.66 1.82 -15.46
C THR A 340 -13.17 1.43 -15.36
N ARG A 341 -12.45 1.99 -14.39
CA ARG A 341 -11.04 1.66 -14.13
C ARG A 341 -10.89 0.21 -13.64
N LEU A 342 -11.76 -0.25 -12.73
CA LEU A 342 -11.80 -1.63 -12.24
C LEU A 342 -12.08 -2.64 -13.35
N ILE A 343 -13.08 -2.37 -14.21
CA ILE A 343 -13.37 -3.19 -15.39
C ILE A 343 -12.15 -3.22 -16.32
N GLY A 344 -11.50 -2.07 -16.52
CA GLY A 344 -10.28 -1.97 -17.33
C GLY A 344 -9.12 -2.80 -16.78
N ILE A 345 -8.96 -2.91 -15.45
CA ILE A 345 -7.97 -3.78 -14.80
C ILE A 345 -8.27 -5.23 -15.14
N ALA A 346 -9.50 -5.68 -14.91
CA ALA A 346 -9.89 -7.05 -15.17
C ALA A 346 -9.74 -7.45 -16.64
N ASN A 347 -10.09 -6.56 -17.57
CA ASN A 347 -9.94 -6.79 -19.00
C ASN A 347 -8.47 -6.91 -19.43
N ARG A 348 -7.55 -6.12 -18.84
CA ARG A 348 -6.10 -6.23 -19.11
C ARG A 348 -5.53 -7.57 -18.67
N HIS A 349 -6.01 -8.09 -17.54
CA HIS A 349 -5.59 -9.38 -16.98
C HIS A 349 -6.42 -10.57 -17.47
N ASN A 350 -7.38 -10.34 -18.38
CA ASN A 350 -8.27 -11.35 -18.95
C ASN A 350 -9.01 -12.18 -17.88
N ILE A 351 -9.55 -11.52 -16.84
CA ILE A 351 -10.33 -12.16 -15.77
C ILE A 351 -11.81 -11.79 -15.84
N PRO A 352 -12.73 -12.65 -15.39
CA PRO A 352 -14.16 -12.36 -15.43
C PRO A 352 -14.55 -11.23 -14.48
N VAL A 353 -15.47 -10.36 -14.93
CA VAL A 353 -16.06 -9.28 -14.13
C VAL A 353 -17.55 -9.54 -13.91
N MET A 354 -17.96 -9.53 -12.66
CA MET A 354 -19.34 -9.70 -12.22
C MET A 354 -19.82 -8.39 -11.60
N MET A 355 -20.76 -7.71 -12.26
CA MET A 355 -21.30 -6.43 -11.85
C MET A 355 -22.65 -6.64 -11.16
N PHE A 356 -22.84 -6.08 -9.97
CA PHE A 356 -24.09 -6.16 -9.22
C PHE A 356 -24.85 -4.85 -9.24
N GLU A 357 -26.17 -4.94 -9.48
CA GLU A 357 -27.16 -3.86 -9.36
C GLU A 357 -26.94 -2.67 -10.31
N LYS A 358 -26.01 -2.79 -11.25
CA LYS A 358 -25.73 -1.77 -12.27
C LYS A 358 -25.37 -2.45 -13.58
N TYR A 359 -25.93 -1.96 -14.68
CA TYR A 359 -25.57 -2.48 -16.00
C TYR A 359 -24.27 -1.84 -16.50
N MET A 360 -23.30 -2.66 -16.90
CA MET A 360 -22.06 -2.27 -17.55
C MET A 360 -21.74 -3.24 -18.70
N SER A 361 -21.29 -2.70 -19.84
CA SER A 361 -20.81 -3.49 -20.99
C SER A 361 -19.56 -4.28 -20.64
N HIS A 362 -19.35 -5.43 -21.28
CA HIS A 362 -18.20 -6.33 -21.02
C HIS A 362 -18.15 -6.89 -19.59
N CYS A 363 -19.31 -7.03 -18.95
CA CYS A 363 -19.46 -7.65 -17.63
C CYS A 363 -20.57 -8.70 -17.66
N VAL A 364 -20.54 -9.64 -16.72
CA VAL A 364 -21.75 -10.41 -16.35
C VAL A 364 -22.50 -9.56 -15.33
N ASN A 365 -23.70 -9.10 -15.69
CA ASN A 365 -24.50 -8.22 -14.85
C ASN A 365 -25.49 -9.04 -14.03
N PHE A 366 -25.52 -8.84 -12.73
CA PHE A 366 -26.46 -9.45 -11.79
C PHE A 366 -27.46 -8.38 -11.33
N ASN A 367 -28.73 -8.62 -11.59
CA ASN A 367 -29.83 -7.72 -11.23
C ASN A 367 -30.80 -8.45 -10.27
N LEU A 368 -31.09 -7.85 -9.12
CA LEU A 368 -32.01 -8.41 -8.14
C LEU A 368 -33.47 -8.17 -8.55
N ASP A 369 -34.28 -9.23 -8.60
CA ASP A 369 -35.72 -9.15 -8.92
C ASP A 369 -36.55 -8.74 -7.69
N TYR A 370 -36.45 -7.47 -7.31
CA TYR A 370 -37.19 -6.89 -6.19
C TYR A 370 -38.71 -7.05 -6.35
N ALA A 371 -39.22 -6.82 -7.56
CA ALA A 371 -40.64 -6.87 -7.86
C ALA A 371 -41.20 -8.29 -7.69
N GLY A 372 -40.55 -9.29 -8.29
CA GLY A 372 -40.94 -10.68 -8.16
C GLY A 372 -40.80 -11.20 -6.72
N GLY A 373 -39.74 -10.79 -6.01
CA GLY A 373 -39.58 -11.10 -4.59
C GLY A 373 -40.68 -10.51 -3.72
N PHE A 374 -41.00 -9.22 -3.90
CA PHE A 374 -42.02 -8.54 -3.11
C PHE A 374 -43.42 -9.08 -3.43
N GLU A 375 -43.67 -9.44 -4.69
CA GLU A 375 -44.91 -10.09 -5.12
C GLU A 375 -45.14 -11.41 -4.37
N GLN A 376 -44.11 -12.23 -4.20
CA GLN A 376 -44.18 -13.47 -3.42
C GLN A 376 -44.62 -13.20 -1.97
N MET A 377 -44.09 -12.14 -1.34
CA MET A 377 -44.46 -11.78 0.03
C MET A 377 -45.92 -11.31 0.14
N VAL A 378 -46.37 -10.43 -0.76
CA VAL A 378 -47.76 -9.96 -0.76
C VAL A 378 -48.73 -11.12 -1.00
N ARG A 379 -48.41 -12.01 -1.95
CA ARG A 379 -49.20 -13.24 -2.21
C ARG A 379 -49.20 -14.17 -1.01
N HIS A 380 -48.09 -14.33 -0.30
CA HIS A 380 -48.06 -15.12 0.93
C HIS A 380 -49.07 -14.59 1.96
N VAL A 381 -49.14 -13.29 2.17
CA VAL A 381 -50.13 -12.68 3.09
C VAL A 381 -51.57 -12.85 2.59
N VAL A 382 -51.83 -12.61 1.30
CA VAL A 382 -53.19 -12.58 0.76
C VAL A 382 -53.75 -13.97 0.45
N GLU A 383 -52.94 -14.84 -0.15
CA GLU A 383 -53.35 -16.13 -0.70
C GLU A 383 -53.13 -17.27 0.29
N HIS A 384 -51.96 -17.30 0.95
CA HIS A 384 -51.64 -18.36 1.92
C HIS A 384 -52.32 -18.12 3.28
N HIS A 385 -52.21 -16.92 3.84
CA HIS A 385 -52.88 -16.56 5.09
C HIS A 385 -54.34 -16.10 4.92
N GLY A 386 -54.77 -15.85 3.68
CA GLY A 386 -56.16 -15.46 3.38
C GLY A 386 -56.53 -14.05 3.86
N CYS A 387 -55.54 -13.19 4.15
CA CYS A 387 -55.79 -11.84 4.63
C CYS A 387 -56.48 -10.99 3.56
N ARG A 388 -57.51 -10.24 3.98
CA ARG A 388 -58.32 -9.36 3.13
C ARG A 388 -58.23 -7.89 3.54
N GLU A 389 -57.97 -7.61 4.82
CA GLU A 389 -57.61 -6.27 5.28
C GLU A 389 -56.10 -6.19 5.49
N VAL A 390 -55.39 -5.79 4.45
CA VAL A 390 -53.93 -5.66 4.45
C VAL A 390 -53.59 -4.18 4.33
N ASP A 391 -52.63 -3.72 5.11
CA ASP A 391 -52.05 -2.39 4.98
C ASP A 391 -50.58 -2.52 4.57
N MET A 392 -50.09 -1.55 3.81
CA MET A 392 -48.72 -1.52 3.33
C MET A 392 -47.95 -0.39 4.03
N PHE A 393 -46.71 -0.67 4.46
CA PHE A 393 -45.74 0.36 4.82
C PHE A 393 -44.74 0.54 3.69
N ALA A 394 -44.92 1.58 2.88
CA ALA A 394 -43.98 1.99 1.84
C ALA A 394 -42.83 2.83 2.41
N GLY A 395 -41.76 2.98 1.64
CA GLY A 395 -40.66 3.90 1.99
C GLY A 395 -41.02 5.35 1.70
N PHE A 396 -40.06 6.12 1.17
CA PHE A 396 -40.29 7.52 0.80
C PHE A 396 -41.42 7.67 -0.24
N ARG A 397 -42.28 8.66 -0.03
CA ARG A 397 -43.35 9.02 -0.99
C ARG A 397 -42.76 9.53 -2.31
N GLY A 398 -43.21 9.00 -3.44
CA GLY A 398 -42.74 9.40 -4.77
C GLY A 398 -41.34 8.90 -5.12
N ASN A 399 -40.76 8.00 -4.32
CA ASN A 399 -39.49 7.35 -4.63
C ASN A 399 -39.71 6.14 -5.55
N PRO A 400 -38.92 5.94 -6.61
CA PRO A 400 -39.11 4.84 -7.56
C PRO A 400 -39.21 3.44 -6.94
N PHE A 401 -38.38 3.13 -5.93
CA PHE A 401 -38.40 1.84 -5.23
C PHE A 401 -39.68 1.63 -4.43
N SER A 402 -40.21 2.70 -3.79
CA SER A 402 -41.50 2.65 -3.10
C SER A 402 -42.65 2.44 -4.09
N GLU A 403 -42.65 3.19 -5.20
CA GLU A 403 -43.72 3.12 -6.20
C GLU A 403 -43.78 1.74 -6.87
N GLU A 404 -42.64 1.12 -7.15
CA GLU A 404 -42.57 -0.25 -7.68
C GLU A 404 -43.25 -1.25 -6.73
N ARG A 405 -42.90 -1.21 -5.43
CA ARG A 405 -43.50 -2.09 -4.42
C ARG A 405 -44.99 -1.81 -4.22
N ILE A 406 -45.43 -0.55 -4.27
CA ILE A 406 -46.86 -0.17 -4.20
C ILE A 406 -47.62 -0.72 -5.42
N ASN A 407 -47.01 -0.68 -6.60
CA ASN A 407 -47.63 -1.23 -7.82
C ASN A 407 -47.80 -2.75 -7.73
N VAL A 408 -46.79 -3.45 -7.22
CA VAL A 408 -46.86 -4.90 -6.95
C VAL A 408 -47.96 -5.21 -5.93
N TYR A 409 -47.99 -4.47 -4.82
CA TYR A 409 -49.03 -4.60 -3.81
C TYR A 409 -50.44 -4.41 -4.40
N ARG A 410 -50.66 -3.33 -5.15
CA ARG A 410 -51.92 -3.04 -5.84
C ARG A 410 -52.32 -4.17 -6.79
N LYS A 411 -51.39 -4.63 -7.63
CA LYS A 411 -51.61 -5.73 -8.58
C LYS A 411 -52.11 -6.99 -7.87
N VAL A 412 -51.42 -7.43 -6.81
CA VAL A 412 -51.78 -8.66 -6.09
C VAL A 412 -53.13 -8.55 -5.40
N LEU A 413 -53.46 -7.38 -4.83
CA LEU A 413 -54.78 -7.14 -4.24
C LEU A 413 -55.90 -7.23 -5.30
N GLU A 414 -55.74 -6.55 -6.44
CA GLU A 414 -56.72 -6.53 -7.53
C GLU A 414 -56.97 -7.93 -8.10
N GLU A 415 -55.91 -8.71 -8.33
CA GLU A 415 -56.00 -10.10 -8.80
C GLU A 415 -56.73 -11.03 -7.83
N ASN A 416 -56.66 -10.72 -6.53
CA ASN A 416 -57.33 -11.47 -5.47
C ASN A 416 -58.71 -10.89 -5.09
N GLY A 417 -59.20 -9.89 -5.82
CA GLY A 417 -60.52 -9.27 -5.58
C GLY A 417 -60.60 -8.40 -4.33
N ILE A 418 -59.47 -7.87 -3.85
CA ILE A 418 -59.39 -6.93 -2.74
C ILE A 418 -59.25 -5.51 -3.31
N PRO A 419 -60.13 -4.55 -2.95
CA PRO A 419 -60.02 -3.19 -3.45
C PRO A 419 -58.76 -2.50 -2.91
N PHE A 420 -57.99 -1.87 -3.79
CA PHE A 420 -56.90 -1.00 -3.39
C PHE A 420 -57.44 0.31 -2.80
N GLU A 421 -57.05 0.63 -1.57
CA GLU A 421 -57.43 1.85 -0.86
C GLU A 421 -56.17 2.64 -0.50
N GLU A 422 -56.00 3.84 -1.06
CA GLU A 422 -54.82 4.68 -0.82
C GLU A 422 -54.56 4.96 0.68
N MET A 423 -55.62 5.03 1.48
CA MET A 423 -55.55 5.25 2.93
C MET A 423 -54.90 4.08 3.71
N ARG A 424 -54.72 2.91 3.08
CA ARG A 424 -54.04 1.74 3.66
C ARG A 424 -52.55 1.68 3.30
N VAL A 425 -52.05 2.66 2.56
CA VAL A 425 -50.63 2.82 2.26
C VAL A 425 -50.04 3.89 3.20
N HIS A 426 -49.22 3.44 4.12
CA HIS A 426 -48.46 4.27 5.05
C HIS A 426 -47.07 4.52 4.50
N TYR A 427 -46.49 5.68 4.79
CA TYR A 427 -45.18 6.07 4.26
C TYR A 427 -44.19 6.27 5.41
N GLY A 428 -43.09 5.54 5.35
CA GLY A 428 -41.90 5.74 6.16
C GLY A 428 -40.77 6.33 5.34
N ASP A 429 -39.55 5.93 5.67
CA ASP A 429 -38.29 6.38 5.05
C ASP A 429 -37.28 5.21 4.88
N PHE A 430 -37.78 3.98 4.88
CA PHE A 430 -37.01 2.72 4.94
C PHE A 430 -36.33 2.44 6.30
N TRP A 431 -36.50 3.29 7.31
CA TRP A 431 -35.95 3.09 8.65
C TRP A 431 -37.03 2.77 9.70
N ASP A 432 -36.61 2.06 10.75
CA ASP A 432 -37.47 1.57 11.82
C ASP A 432 -38.09 2.70 12.66
N ALA A 433 -37.31 3.72 13.00
CA ALA A 433 -37.73 4.82 13.85
C ALA A 433 -38.94 5.59 13.29
N THR A 434 -38.92 5.90 11.99
CA THR A 434 -40.01 6.63 11.34
C THR A 434 -41.25 5.76 11.20
N ALA A 435 -41.10 4.49 10.79
CA ALA A 435 -42.22 3.55 10.74
C ALA A 435 -42.91 3.39 12.11
N TYR A 436 -42.11 3.27 13.18
CA TYR A 436 -42.60 3.23 14.56
C TYR A 436 -43.39 4.50 14.93
N GLN A 437 -42.88 5.68 14.59
CA GLN A 437 -43.53 6.96 14.89
C GLN A 437 -44.86 7.11 14.15
N VAL A 438 -44.88 6.79 12.86
CA VAL A 438 -46.09 6.86 12.02
C VAL A 438 -47.17 5.94 12.57
N LEU A 439 -46.86 4.66 12.79
CA LEU A 439 -47.86 3.70 13.28
C LEU A 439 -48.30 4.01 14.72
N SER A 440 -47.38 4.39 15.62
CA SER A 440 -47.75 4.79 17.00
C SER A 440 -48.70 5.99 17.02
N GLY A 441 -48.47 6.97 16.12
CA GLY A 441 -49.37 8.11 15.94
C GLY A 441 -50.76 7.70 15.49
N LEU A 442 -50.84 6.82 14.47
CA LEU A 442 -52.10 6.27 13.98
C LEU A 442 -52.86 5.51 15.08
N MET A 443 -52.18 4.58 15.78
CA MET A 443 -52.77 3.79 16.88
C MET A 443 -53.35 4.68 17.99
N THR A 444 -52.70 5.80 18.30
CA THR A 444 -53.19 6.77 19.30
C THR A 444 -54.45 7.51 18.83
N SER A 445 -54.64 7.65 17.51
CA SER A 445 -55.78 8.35 16.90
C SER A 445 -57.03 7.48 16.66
N GLY A 446 -57.03 6.23 17.14
CA GLY A 446 -58.15 5.29 16.97
C GLY A 446 -58.12 4.51 15.65
N TYR A 447 -56.92 4.33 15.08
CA TYR A 447 -56.70 3.54 13.86
C TYR A 447 -57.22 2.10 14.01
N LYS A 448 -57.92 1.62 12.98
CA LYS A 448 -58.44 0.25 12.92
C LYS A 448 -57.32 -0.69 12.47
N LEU A 449 -56.96 -1.63 13.33
CA LEU A 449 -55.91 -2.62 13.05
C LEU A 449 -56.28 -3.50 11.83
N PRO A 450 -55.37 -3.66 10.84
CA PRO A 450 -55.54 -4.59 9.73
C PRO A 450 -55.21 -6.03 10.16
N GLN A 451 -55.53 -7.01 9.31
CA GLN A 451 -55.12 -8.40 9.52
C GLN A 451 -53.63 -8.60 9.29
N ALA A 452 -53.02 -7.81 8.41
CA ALA A 452 -51.59 -7.88 8.13
C ALA A 452 -50.99 -6.54 7.71
N PHE A 453 -49.72 -6.34 8.06
CA PHE A 453 -48.85 -5.34 7.48
C PHE A 453 -47.84 -5.98 6.53
N VAL A 454 -47.79 -5.48 5.30
CA VAL A 454 -46.68 -5.77 4.37
C VAL A 454 -45.76 -4.56 4.34
N CYS A 455 -44.57 -4.69 4.92
CA CYS A 455 -43.59 -3.61 4.96
C CYS A 455 -42.65 -3.73 3.77
N ALA A 456 -42.30 -2.59 3.16
CA ALA A 456 -41.43 -2.58 2.00
C ALA A 456 -40.01 -3.07 2.34
N ASN A 457 -39.57 -3.03 3.60
CA ASN A 457 -38.34 -3.67 4.06
C ASN A 457 -38.43 -4.13 5.52
N ASP A 458 -37.42 -4.88 5.97
CA ASP A 458 -37.34 -5.43 7.31
C ASP A 458 -37.15 -4.36 8.40
N SER A 459 -36.38 -3.29 8.12
CA SER A 459 -36.21 -2.18 9.06
C SER A 459 -37.56 -1.54 9.42
N MET A 460 -38.41 -1.25 8.44
CA MET A 460 -39.75 -0.75 8.72
C MET A 460 -40.63 -1.80 9.41
N ALA A 461 -40.50 -3.08 9.05
CA ALA A 461 -41.21 -4.17 9.74
C ALA A 461 -40.86 -4.24 11.23
N ILE A 462 -39.59 -4.01 11.59
CA ILE A 462 -39.14 -3.88 12.98
C ILE A 462 -39.87 -2.72 13.67
N GLY A 463 -39.86 -1.54 13.06
CA GLY A 463 -40.54 -0.36 13.60
C GLY A 463 -42.05 -0.57 13.81
N VAL A 464 -42.70 -1.22 12.84
CA VAL A 464 -44.11 -1.63 12.92
C VAL A 464 -44.33 -2.61 14.08
N CYS A 465 -43.50 -3.64 14.21
CA CYS A 465 -43.58 -4.60 15.30
C CYS A 465 -43.48 -3.92 16.67
N ASP A 466 -42.53 -3.00 16.84
CA ASP A 466 -42.30 -2.31 18.10
C ASP A 466 -43.44 -1.34 18.44
N ALA A 467 -44.04 -0.70 17.44
CA ALA A 467 -45.24 0.12 17.64
C ALA A 467 -46.44 -0.75 18.06
N LEU A 468 -46.68 -1.87 17.39
CA LEU A 468 -47.77 -2.80 17.74
C LEU A 468 -47.62 -3.34 19.18
N LYS A 469 -46.42 -3.78 19.57
CA LYS A 469 -46.15 -4.25 20.94
C LYS A 469 -46.39 -3.17 21.99
N LYS A 470 -45.94 -1.94 21.74
CA LYS A 470 -46.18 -0.81 22.64
C LYS A 470 -47.68 -0.55 22.87
N HIS A 471 -48.50 -0.85 21.87
CA HIS A 471 -49.96 -0.75 21.95
C HIS A 471 -50.65 -2.08 22.33
N ASN A 472 -49.91 -3.04 22.90
CA ASN A 472 -50.39 -4.35 23.35
C ASN A 472 -51.06 -5.21 22.26
N VAL A 473 -50.66 -5.03 21.00
CA VAL A 473 -51.09 -5.89 19.89
C VAL A 473 -50.12 -7.07 19.78
N ARG A 474 -50.64 -8.29 19.71
CA ARG A 474 -49.83 -9.51 19.58
C ARG A 474 -49.55 -9.81 18.11
N ILE A 475 -48.33 -10.27 17.85
CA ILE A 475 -47.86 -10.65 16.52
C ILE A 475 -47.39 -12.10 16.66
N PRO A 476 -47.93 -13.04 15.87
CA PRO A 476 -48.85 -12.88 14.73
C PRO A 476 -50.35 -12.89 15.06
N GLU A 477 -50.77 -13.11 16.32
CA GLU A 477 -52.15 -13.53 16.65
C GLU A 477 -53.21 -12.47 16.37
N ASP A 478 -52.89 -11.19 16.58
CA ASP A 478 -53.82 -10.08 16.33
C ASP A 478 -53.54 -9.42 14.97
N CYS A 479 -52.27 -9.42 14.52
CA CYS A 479 -51.86 -8.87 13.23
C CYS A 479 -50.56 -9.54 12.76
N ILE A 480 -50.53 -9.95 11.49
CA ILE A 480 -49.32 -10.44 10.83
C ILE A 480 -48.44 -9.25 10.44
N VAL A 481 -47.11 -9.39 10.57
CA VAL A 481 -46.16 -8.41 10.05
C VAL A 481 -45.14 -9.12 9.18
N THR A 482 -44.93 -8.62 7.96
CA THR A 482 -43.92 -9.12 7.04
C THR A 482 -42.97 -8.00 6.62
N GLY A 483 -41.73 -8.37 6.39
CA GLY A 483 -40.69 -7.49 5.86
C GLY A 483 -40.17 -7.97 4.49
N PHE A 484 -39.04 -7.41 4.10
CA PHE A 484 -38.37 -7.67 2.84
C PHE A 484 -36.89 -7.25 2.97
N ASP A 485 -35.99 -7.85 2.19
CA ASP A 485 -34.51 -7.70 2.18
C ASP A 485 -33.73 -8.78 2.94
N GLY A 486 -34.33 -9.47 3.92
CA GLY A 486 -33.70 -10.63 4.56
C GLY A 486 -32.73 -10.29 5.69
N ILE A 487 -32.76 -9.06 6.21
CA ILE A 487 -31.69 -8.53 7.05
C ILE A 487 -31.51 -9.34 8.33
N TRP A 488 -30.25 -9.46 8.77
CA TRP A 488 -29.88 -10.25 9.94
C TRP A 488 -30.61 -9.81 11.23
N LYS A 489 -30.84 -8.50 11.41
CA LYS A 489 -31.54 -7.94 12.59
C LYS A 489 -32.98 -8.44 12.74
N SER A 490 -33.59 -8.93 11.66
CA SER A 490 -34.95 -9.44 11.65
C SER A 490 -35.09 -10.78 12.40
N ASN A 491 -34.00 -11.54 12.53
CA ASN A 491 -33.95 -12.86 13.17
C ASN A 491 -34.06 -12.77 14.70
N PHE A 492 -33.44 -11.75 15.29
CA PHE A 492 -33.37 -11.59 16.77
C PHE A 492 -34.53 -10.80 17.36
N ARG A 493 -35.66 -10.74 16.64
CA ARG A 493 -36.88 -10.08 17.11
C ARG A 493 -37.81 -11.09 17.76
N THR A 494 -38.74 -10.58 18.56
CA THR A 494 -39.79 -11.41 19.18
C THR A 494 -41.14 -10.84 18.79
N PRO A 495 -41.88 -11.44 17.83
CA PRO A 495 -41.48 -12.59 17.01
C PRO A 495 -40.39 -12.24 15.98
N ALA A 496 -39.65 -13.25 15.50
CA ALA A 496 -38.73 -13.10 14.37
C ALA A 496 -39.54 -12.83 13.09
N ILE A 497 -39.04 -11.93 12.25
CA ILE A 497 -39.83 -11.38 11.13
C ILE A 497 -39.72 -12.28 9.89
N THR A 498 -40.87 -12.63 9.33
CA THR A 498 -41.02 -13.27 8.01
C THR A 498 -40.64 -12.27 6.93
N THR A 499 -39.75 -12.67 6.02
CA THR A 499 -39.10 -11.78 5.05
C THR A 499 -38.77 -12.52 3.74
N CYS A 500 -38.15 -11.82 2.79
CA CYS A 500 -37.55 -12.39 1.57
C CYS A 500 -36.09 -11.94 1.48
N GLU A 501 -35.20 -12.84 1.10
CA GLU A 501 -33.79 -12.54 0.80
C GLU A 501 -33.44 -12.91 -0.65
N PRO A 502 -32.41 -12.31 -1.26
CA PRO A 502 -31.89 -12.79 -2.55
C PRO A 502 -31.53 -14.28 -2.50
N ASP A 503 -31.73 -15.01 -3.60
CA ASP A 503 -31.30 -16.42 -3.68
C ASP A 503 -29.78 -16.53 -3.79
N TYR A 504 -29.12 -16.46 -2.64
CA TYR A 504 -27.67 -16.54 -2.51
C TYR A 504 -27.10 -17.89 -2.98
N ASN A 505 -27.89 -18.97 -2.96
CA ASN A 505 -27.43 -20.26 -3.48
C ASN A 505 -27.34 -20.23 -5.01
N PHE A 506 -28.40 -19.76 -5.68
CA PHE A 506 -28.38 -19.58 -7.13
C PHE A 506 -27.26 -18.64 -7.58
N LEU A 507 -27.12 -17.51 -6.89
CA LEU A 507 -26.07 -16.53 -7.15
C LEU A 507 -24.68 -17.15 -7.00
N ARG A 508 -24.42 -17.91 -5.92
CA ARG A 508 -23.14 -18.59 -5.69
C ARG A 508 -22.83 -19.58 -6.81
N ASP A 509 -23.80 -20.40 -7.19
CA ASP A 509 -23.63 -21.40 -8.25
C ASP A 509 -23.25 -20.73 -9.59
N LYS A 510 -23.85 -19.58 -9.88
CA LYS A 510 -23.50 -18.77 -11.07
C LYS A 510 -22.11 -18.16 -10.98
N ILE A 511 -21.70 -17.64 -9.83
CA ILE A 511 -20.32 -17.15 -9.63
C ILE A 511 -19.32 -18.28 -9.89
N ILE A 512 -19.55 -19.48 -9.34
CA ILE A 512 -18.70 -20.65 -9.57
C ILE A 512 -18.64 -21.02 -11.05
N GLU A 513 -19.79 -21.01 -11.75
CA GLU A 513 -19.86 -21.27 -13.19
C GLU A 513 -18.99 -20.29 -14.00
N ILE A 514 -19.09 -18.99 -13.68
CA ILE A 514 -18.34 -17.92 -14.34
C ILE A 514 -16.83 -18.06 -14.08
N LEU A 515 -16.45 -18.28 -12.81
CA LEU A 515 -15.06 -18.44 -12.41
C LEU A 515 -14.41 -19.67 -13.06
N ASN A 516 -15.15 -20.77 -13.22
CA ASN A 516 -14.66 -21.97 -13.91
C ASN A 516 -14.44 -21.76 -15.42
N LYS A 517 -15.20 -20.86 -16.07
CA LYS A 517 -14.98 -20.51 -17.48
C LYS A 517 -13.73 -19.65 -17.68
N GLY A 518 -13.37 -18.83 -16.70
CA GLY A 518 -12.14 -18.01 -16.69
C GLY A 518 -12.15 -16.79 -17.63
N THR A 519 -13.16 -16.63 -18.49
CA THR A 519 -13.31 -15.48 -19.39
C THR A 519 -14.69 -14.82 -19.22
N CYS A 520 -14.75 -13.50 -19.32
CA CYS A 520 -16.03 -12.78 -19.28
C CYS A 520 -16.78 -12.94 -20.62
N GLN A 521 -17.97 -13.53 -20.57
CA GLN A 521 -18.98 -13.36 -21.62
C GLN A 521 -20.03 -12.38 -21.10
N GLU A 522 -20.40 -11.40 -21.91
CA GLU A 522 -21.45 -10.46 -21.51
C GLU A 522 -22.77 -11.21 -21.36
N ASP A 523 -23.38 -11.08 -20.19
CA ASP A 523 -24.62 -11.76 -19.83
C ASP A 523 -25.39 -10.90 -18.81
N ASP A 524 -26.69 -11.11 -18.72
CA ASP A 524 -27.58 -10.43 -17.78
C ASP A 524 -28.40 -11.48 -17.01
N ILE A 525 -28.08 -11.60 -15.72
CA ILE A 525 -28.59 -12.63 -14.83
C ILE A 525 -29.51 -11.97 -13.81
N SER A 526 -30.80 -12.27 -13.92
CA SER A 526 -31.78 -11.91 -12.89
C SER A 526 -31.71 -12.89 -11.71
N VAL A 527 -31.52 -12.37 -10.50
CA VAL A 527 -31.49 -13.13 -9.25
C VAL A 527 -32.82 -12.95 -8.55
N GLY A 528 -33.54 -14.07 -8.39
CA GLY A 528 -34.80 -14.09 -7.65
C GLY A 528 -34.61 -13.98 -6.14
N TYR A 529 -35.72 -13.87 -5.43
CA TYR A 529 -35.76 -13.89 -3.97
C TYR A 529 -36.35 -15.19 -3.45
N LYS A 530 -35.84 -15.65 -2.32
CA LYS A 530 -36.38 -16.75 -1.52
C LYS A 530 -37.11 -16.19 -0.31
N MET A 531 -38.34 -16.65 -0.10
CA MET A 531 -39.11 -16.33 1.08
C MET A 531 -38.59 -17.10 2.31
N ILE A 532 -38.44 -16.40 3.43
CA ILE A 532 -38.07 -16.94 4.73
C ILE A 532 -39.24 -16.74 5.68
N CYS A 533 -40.03 -17.80 5.86
CA CYS A 533 -41.12 -17.82 6.81
C CYS A 533 -40.59 -17.95 8.25
N ARG A 534 -41.07 -17.07 9.12
CA ARG A 534 -40.76 -17.07 10.55
C ARG A 534 -42.02 -16.85 11.38
N HIS A 535 -41.80 -16.58 12.66
CA HIS A 535 -42.84 -16.45 13.67
C HIS A 535 -43.85 -15.30 13.42
N SER A 536 -43.46 -14.20 12.75
CA SER A 536 -44.33 -13.01 12.62
C SER A 536 -45.53 -13.16 11.68
N CYS A 537 -45.60 -14.26 10.92
CA CYS A 537 -46.80 -14.64 10.15
C CYS A 537 -47.46 -15.94 10.62
N ASN A 538 -47.02 -16.52 11.73
CA ASN A 538 -47.52 -17.81 12.26
C ASN A 538 -47.21 -19.04 11.38
N CYS A 539 -46.29 -18.93 10.42
CA CYS A 539 -45.73 -20.10 9.75
C CYS A 539 -44.72 -20.80 10.67
N GLU A 540 -44.62 -22.13 10.55
CA GLU A 540 -43.53 -22.87 11.20
C GLU A 540 -42.20 -22.40 10.58
N PRO A 541 -41.26 -21.87 11.39
CA PRO A 541 -39.93 -21.55 10.89
C PRO A 541 -39.20 -22.84 10.52
N ASP A 542 -38.37 -22.79 9.48
CA ASP A 542 -37.52 -23.90 9.05
C ASP A 542 -36.25 -24.07 9.94
N ASP A 543 -36.37 -23.82 11.25
CA ASP A 543 -35.21 -23.58 12.10
C ASP A 543 -34.99 -24.66 13.17
N ASN A 544 -33.79 -25.24 13.14
CA ASN A 544 -33.16 -26.03 14.21
C ASN A 544 -32.40 -25.15 15.23
N GLU A 545 -32.65 -23.84 15.27
CA GLU A 545 -31.83 -22.87 15.99
C GLU A 545 -31.90 -23.04 17.52
N LYS A 546 -30.71 -23.17 18.13
CA LYS A 546 -30.57 -23.30 19.58
C LYS A 546 -30.38 -21.91 20.19
N TRP A 547 -31.49 -21.25 20.57
CA TRP A 547 -31.48 -19.94 21.24
C TRP A 547 -30.40 -19.75 22.33
N PRO A 548 -30.11 -20.74 23.20
CA PRO A 548 -29.03 -20.59 24.17
C PRO A 548 -27.64 -20.36 23.56
N VAL A 549 -27.36 -20.95 22.39
CA VAL A 549 -26.09 -20.75 21.66
C VAL A 549 -26.03 -19.33 21.10
N ILE A 550 -27.08 -18.91 20.37
CA ILE A 550 -27.18 -17.55 19.81
C ILE A 550 -27.02 -16.47 20.89
N VAL A 551 -27.70 -16.63 22.02
CA VAL A 551 -27.62 -15.67 23.13
C VAL A 551 -26.22 -15.66 23.76
N SER A 552 -25.56 -16.83 23.85
CA SER A 552 -24.17 -16.92 24.33
C SER A 552 -23.23 -16.17 23.38
N ASP A 553 -23.31 -16.45 22.09
CA ASP A 553 -22.46 -15.84 21.06
C ASP A 553 -22.65 -14.31 21.02
N LEU A 554 -23.89 -13.82 21.01
CA LEU A 554 -24.18 -12.38 21.06
C LEU A 554 -23.65 -11.71 22.32
N ASN A 555 -23.71 -12.38 23.47
CA ASN A 555 -23.17 -11.84 24.71
C ASN A 555 -21.63 -11.79 24.67
N GLU A 556 -20.97 -12.81 24.12
CA GLU A 556 -19.52 -12.81 23.91
C GLU A 556 -19.09 -11.70 22.94
N ASP A 557 -19.75 -11.58 21.80
CA ASP A 557 -19.52 -10.54 20.80
C ASP A 557 -19.70 -9.13 21.38
N ASN A 558 -20.73 -8.91 22.20
CA ASN A 558 -20.98 -7.62 22.82
C ASN A 558 -19.94 -7.26 23.90
N GLN A 559 -19.53 -8.25 24.72
CA GLN A 559 -18.44 -8.03 25.70
C GLN A 559 -17.12 -7.73 25.01
N ASP A 560 -16.88 -8.41 23.90
CA ASP A 560 -15.71 -8.23 23.06
C ASP A 560 -15.70 -6.86 22.37
N TYR A 561 -16.82 -6.43 21.79
CA TYR A 561 -17.04 -5.08 21.26
C TYR A 561 -16.70 -4.01 22.31
N PHE A 562 -17.30 -4.11 23.49
CA PHE A 562 -17.08 -3.14 24.57
C PHE A 562 -15.60 -3.07 24.98
N ARG A 563 -14.93 -4.22 25.08
CA ARG A 563 -13.50 -4.29 25.41
C ARG A 563 -12.64 -3.66 24.31
N HIS A 564 -12.93 -3.95 23.05
CA HIS A 564 -12.18 -3.43 21.91
C HIS A 564 -12.26 -1.90 21.83
N ILE A 565 -13.47 -1.32 21.92
CA ILE A 565 -13.66 0.14 21.91
C ILE A 565 -12.90 0.82 23.05
N LEU A 566 -12.97 0.25 24.26
CA LEU A 566 -12.29 0.83 25.43
C LEU A 566 -10.77 0.84 25.27
N GLU A 567 -10.19 -0.27 24.82
CA GLU A 567 -8.74 -0.40 24.65
C GLU A 567 -8.23 0.47 23.48
N MET A 568 -8.94 0.50 22.35
CA MET A 568 -8.60 1.39 21.23
C MET A 568 -8.75 2.87 21.59
N GLY A 569 -9.74 3.23 22.43
CA GLY A 569 -9.86 4.59 22.96
C GLY A 569 -8.65 4.99 23.81
N ARG A 570 -8.10 4.07 24.61
CA ARG A 570 -6.86 4.31 25.39
C ARG A 570 -5.65 4.47 24.47
N PHE A 571 -5.56 3.65 23.42
CA PHE A 571 -4.52 3.75 22.41
C PHE A 571 -4.49 5.16 21.78
N ILE A 572 -5.62 5.63 21.23
CA ILE A 572 -5.71 6.99 20.64
C ILE A 572 -5.31 8.08 21.65
N SER A 573 -5.73 7.95 22.90
CA SER A 573 -5.39 8.94 23.92
C SER A 573 -3.88 9.09 24.14
N ARG A 574 -3.09 8.03 23.94
CA ARG A 574 -1.62 8.08 24.07
C ARG A 574 -0.96 8.69 22.84
N THR A 575 -1.51 8.43 21.65
CA THR A 575 -0.94 8.88 20.38
C THR A 575 -1.10 10.38 20.14
N ILE A 576 -1.97 11.09 20.87
CA ILE A 576 -2.18 12.54 20.73
C ILE A 576 -0.87 13.33 20.88
N SER A 577 0.01 12.90 21.77
CA SER A 577 1.29 13.59 22.04
C SER A 577 2.43 13.18 21.10
N MET A 578 2.25 12.10 20.34
CA MET A 578 3.28 11.54 19.48
C MET A 578 3.38 12.34 18.16
N SER A 579 4.58 12.40 17.60
CA SER A 579 4.84 13.07 16.31
C SER A 579 5.50 12.14 15.29
N ASP A 580 5.72 10.88 15.69
CA ASP A 580 6.21 9.83 14.83
C ASP A 580 5.24 8.65 14.75
N VAL A 581 4.98 8.20 13.53
CA VAL A 581 4.03 7.13 13.27
C VAL A 581 4.62 5.78 13.67
N VAL A 582 5.96 5.64 13.58
CA VAL A 582 6.65 4.42 14.04
C VAL A 582 6.49 4.26 15.56
N GLU A 583 6.62 5.34 16.32
CA GLU A 583 6.38 5.35 17.77
C GLU A 583 4.93 4.95 18.09
N ALA A 584 3.96 5.54 17.40
CA ALA A 584 2.54 5.21 17.59
C ALA A 584 2.23 3.75 17.23
N SER A 585 2.91 3.19 16.24
CA SER A 585 2.70 1.79 15.82
C SER A 585 3.28 0.80 16.82
N ALA A 586 4.36 1.15 17.53
CA ALA A 586 4.88 0.34 18.62
C ALA A 586 3.90 0.26 19.82
N ASP A 587 3.19 1.35 20.16
CA ASP A 587 2.19 1.33 21.24
C ASP A 587 0.97 0.49 20.88
N LEU A 588 0.59 0.42 19.59
CA LEU A 588 -0.53 -0.38 19.09
C LEU A 588 -0.44 -1.86 19.53
N GLN A 589 0.77 -2.42 19.59
CA GLN A 589 1.03 -3.81 20.02
C GLN A 589 0.36 -4.16 21.36
N SER A 590 0.39 -3.20 22.30
CA SER A 590 -0.12 -3.40 23.67
C SER A 590 -1.63 -3.69 23.71
N TYR A 591 -2.33 -3.48 22.60
CA TYR A 591 -3.77 -3.60 22.48
C TYR A 591 -4.21 -4.76 21.56
N LEU A 592 -3.28 -5.40 20.85
CA LEU A 592 -3.57 -6.45 19.86
C LEU A 592 -3.75 -7.84 20.46
N TRP A 593 -3.41 -8.06 21.73
CA TRP A 593 -3.67 -9.34 22.42
C TRP A 593 -5.15 -9.73 22.46
N LEU A 594 -6.06 -8.77 22.18
CA LEU A 594 -7.48 -8.98 21.95
C LEU A 594 -7.79 -9.82 20.69
N TRP A 595 -6.79 -10.09 19.85
CA TRP A 595 -7.01 -10.48 18.46
C TRP A 595 -5.92 -11.39 17.89
N LYS A 596 -5.89 -12.64 18.38
CA LYS A 596 -4.76 -13.56 18.19
C LYS A 596 -4.72 -14.34 16.87
N GLU A 597 -5.85 -14.50 16.17
CA GLU A 597 -5.95 -15.44 15.03
C GLU A 597 -6.20 -14.74 13.68
N GLN A 598 -5.46 -13.67 13.39
CA GLN A 598 -5.59 -12.95 12.12
C GLN A 598 -4.27 -12.42 11.60
N TYR A 599 -4.24 -12.20 10.29
CA TYR A 599 -3.19 -11.43 9.63
C TYR A 599 -3.53 -9.94 9.71
N TYR A 600 -2.52 -9.08 9.89
CA TYR A 600 -2.67 -7.63 9.84
C TYR A 600 -1.53 -6.99 9.08
N PHE A 601 -1.87 -5.95 8.36
CA PHE A 601 -0.92 -5.10 7.69
C PHE A 601 -1.41 -3.66 7.65
N ILE A 602 -0.53 -2.72 8.00
CA ILE A 602 -0.79 -1.30 7.80
C ILE A 602 0.36 -0.73 6.96
N GLY A 603 0.03 -0.39 5.71
CA GLY A 603 0.96 0.19 4.76
C GLY A 603 0.67 1.67 4.56
N LEU A 604 1.66 2.52 4.85
CA LEU A 604 1.61 3.95 4.58
C LEU A 604 2.45 4.30 3.37
N ARG A 605 1.94 5.15 2.49
CA ARG A 605 2.65 5.61 1.30
C ARG A 605 3.68 6.67 1.68
N GLU A 606 4.87 6.54 1.12
CA GLU A 606 5.93 7.55 1.21
C GLU A 606 6.51 7.75 -0.19
N ASP A 607 6.26 8.92 -0.79
CA ASP A 607 6.65 9.37 -2.14
C ASP A 607 6.58 8.32 -3.29
N GLY A 608 5.60 8.49 -4.18
CA GLY A 608 5.52 7.76 -5.46
C GLY A 608 5.01 6.32 -5.35
N GLU A 609 5.92 5.37 -5.19
CA GLU A 609 5.69 3.92 -5.40
C GLU A 609 6.05 3.04 -4.19
N CYS A 610 6.54 3.64 -3.09
CA CYS A 610 6.95 2.90 -1.90
C CYS A 610 5.87 2.95 -0.81
N ILE A 611 5.65 1.79 -0.18
CA ILE A 611 4.82 1.65 1.00
C ILE A 611 5.71 1.28 2.18
N HIS A 612 5.63 2.09 3.22
CA HIS A 612 6.21 1.86 4.51
C HIS A 612 5.22 1.04 5.35
N ALA A 613 5.52 -0.23 5.63
CA ALA A 613 4.77 -0.98 6.62
C ALA A 613 5.14 -0.49 8.01
N ILE A 614 4.12 -0.08 8.75
CA ILE A 614 4.27 0.33 10.14
C ILE A 614 3.83 -0.76 11.11
N PHE A 615 3.16 -1.80 10.59
CA PHE A 615 2.67 -2.92 11.38
C PHE A 615 2.43 -4.16 10.50
N GLU A 616 2.97 -5.32 10.92
CA GLU A 616 2.79 -6.63 10.31
C GLU A 616 2.56 -7.66 11.44
N GLY A 617 1.54 -8.51 11.32
CA GLY A 617 1.33 -9.59 12.28
C GLY A 617 0.59 -10.78 11.68
N HIS A 618 0.94 -11.98 12.11
CA HIS A 618 0.33 -13.23 11.67
C HIS A 618 0.44 -14.25 12.81
N ASN A 619 -0.69 -14.92 13.15
CA ASN A 619 -0.75 -15.97 14.18
C ASN A 619 -0.15 -15.59 15.54
N GLY A 620 -0.30 -14.33 15.93
CA GLY A 620 0.20 -13.80 17.20
C GLY A 620 1.69 -13.45 17.22
N GLU A 621 2.40 -13.60 16.10
CA GLU A 621 3.74 -13.04 15.88
C GLU A 621 3.63 -11.67 15.20
N TYR A 622 4.51 -10.73 15.56
CA TYR A 622 4.41 -9.33 15.13
C TYR A 622 5.78 -8.73 14.81
N LYS A 623 5.82 -7.85 13.80
CA LYS A 623 7.00 -7.07 13.38
C LYS A 623 6.63 -5.59 13.27
N PHE A 624 7.55 -4.70 13.65
CA PHE A 624 7.31 -3.24 13.75
C PHE A 624 8.41 -2.39 13.09
N ASP A 625 9.24 -2.99 12.26
CA ASP A 625 10.31 -2.26 11.59
C ASP A 625 9.76 -1.50 10.40
N ARG A 626 10.30 -0.28 10.21
CA ARG A 626 10.12 0.53 9.02
C ARG A 626 10.66 -0.22 7.81
N LYS A 627 9.82 -1.05 7.22
CA LYS A 627 10.11 -1.80 6.00
C LYS A 627 9.44 -1.10 4.84
N PHE A 628 10.25 -0.85 3.81
CA PHE A 628 9.79 -0.28 2.57
C PHE A 628 9.53 -1.40 1.58
N PHE A 629 8.35 -1.37 0.97
CA PHE A 629 7.89 -2.31 -0.04
C PHE A 629 7.71 -1.55 -1.34
N ASN A 630 8.23 -2.12 -2.44
CA ASN A 630 7.96 -1.63 -3.78
C ASN A 630 6.70 -2.32 -4.31
N MET A 631 5.82 -1.58 -4.99
CA MET A 631 4.73 -2.20 -5.74
C MET A 631 5.33 -3.13 -6.81
N PRO A 632 4.97 -4.43 -6.89
CA PRO A 632 3.74 -5.05 -6.41
C PRO A 632 3.82 -5.89 -5.09
N GLU A 633 4.93 -5.90 -4.34
CA GLU A 633 5.08 -6.66 -3.07
C GLU A 633 4.39 -6.00 -1.88
N VAL A 634 3.11 -5.71 -2.02
CA VAL A 634 2.44 -4.82 -1.08
C VAL A 634 2.02 -5.52 0.21
N LEU A 635 1.82 -6.85 0.16
CA LEU A 635 1.51 -7.68 1.32
C LEU A 635 2.66 -8.64 1.63
N PRO A 636 3.33 -8.47 2.78
CA PRO A 636 4.24 -9.46 3.31
C PRO A 636 3.61 -10.85 3.33
N GLU A 637 4.40 -11.87 3.00
CA GLU A 637 4.00 -13.27 3.12
C GLU A 637 2.75 -13.65 2.29
N LEU A 638 2.38 -12.89 1.25
CA LEU A 638 1.18 -13.16 0.43
C LEU A 638 1.11 -14.61 -0.05
N GLY A 639 2.24 -15.18 -0.47
CA GLY A 639 2.31 -16.58 -0.88
C GLY A 639 1.90 -17.58 0.22
N ALA A 640 2.19 -17.28 1.48
CA ALA A 640 1.80 -18.08 2.64
C ALA A 640 0.32 -17.86 3.00
N LEU A 641 -0.20 -16.64 2.85
CA LEU A 641 -1.62 -16.34 3.08
C LEU A 641 -2.53 -17.10 2.10
N LEU A 642 -2.05 -17.35 0.87
CA LEU A 642 -2.80 -18.06 -0.16
C LEU A 642 -2.78 -19.59 0.00
N GLU A 643 -2.02 -20.16 0.92
CA GLU A 643 -2.01 -21.62 1.17
C GLU A 643 -3.37 -22.09 1.68
N VAL A 644 -3.81 -23.31 1.31
CA VAL A 644 -5.12 -23.85 1.72
C VAL A 644 -5.26 -23.95 3.25
N ASP A 645 -4.17 -24.20 3.94
CA ASP A 645 -4.08 -24.35 5.40
C ASP A 645 -3.55 -23.09 6.12
N SER A 646 -3.50 -21.94 5.45
CA SER A 646 -3.04 -20.67 6.04
C SER A 646 -3.93 -20.15 7.18
N GLY A 647 -5.16 -20.66 7.31
CA GLY A 647 -6.15 -20.10 8.22
C GLY A 647 -6.74 -18.76 7.76
N VAL A 648 -6.38 -18.27 6.57
CA VAL A 648 -6.87 -17.00 6.00
C VAL A 648 -7.71 -17.28 4.77
N ASN A 649 -9.03 -17.14 4.88
CA ASN A 649 -9.97 -17.33 3.78
C ASN A 649 -10.45 -15.99 3.20
N TYR A 650 -10.42 -14.94 4.02
CA TYR A 650 -10.79 -13.58 3.68
C TYR A 650 -9.62 -12.65 3.92
N LEU A 651 -9.36 -11.76 2.96
CA LEU A 651 -8.46 -10.62 3.10
C LEU A 651 -9.26 -9.33 2.88
N LEU A 652 -9.38 -8.49 3.91
CA LEU A 652 -10.14 -7.25 3.88
C LEU A 652 -9.19 -6.07 3.76
N PHE A 653 -9.43 -5.20 2.78
CA PHE A 653 -8.64 -4.01 2.50
C PHE A 653 -9.48 -2.75 2.65
N LYS A 654 -8.93 -1.76 3.37
CA LYS A 654 -9.55 -0.44 3.52
C LYS A 654 -8.50 0.66 3.42
N GLN A 655 -8.88 1.78 2.81
CA GLN A 655 -7.99 2.95 2.72
C GLN A 655 -7.74 3.52 4.13
N ALA A 656 -6.47 3.76 4.45
CA ALA A 656 -6.07 4.50 5.64
C ALA A 656 -6.16 6.00 5.32
N LYS A 657 -7.27 6.64 5.70
CA LYS A 657 -7.61 7.99 5.23
C LYS A 657 -8.07 8.93 6.35
N ALA A 658 -7.86 10.22 6.16
CA ALA A 658 -8.52 11.26 6.92
C ALA A 658 -9.05 12.34 5.97
N ARG A 659 -10.38 12.58 6.01
CA ARG A 659 -11.08 13.45 5.05
C ARG A 659 -10.82 12.99 3.61
N THR A 660 -10.31 13.88 2.75
CA THR A 660 -9.94 13.60 1.36
C THR A 660 -8.52 13.05 1.19
N GLU A 661 -7.71 13.03 2.26
CA GLU A 661 -6.32 12.57 2.19
C GLU A 661 -6.23 11.06 2.48
N SER A 662 -5.56 10.33 1.58
CA SER A 662 -5.27 8.91 1.73
C SER A 662 -3.80 8.72 2.03
N PHE A 663 -3.51 8.11 3.18
CA PHE A 663 -2.17 7.82 3.66
C PHE A 663 -1.66 6.46 3.23
N GLY A 664 -2.55 5.56 2.78
CA GLY A 664 -2.20 4.20 2.40
C GLY A 664 -3.38 3.27 2.59
N TYR A 665 -3.16 2.07 3.10
CA TYR A 665 -4.23 1.11 3.35
C TYR A 665 -3.95 0.20 4.55
N ILE A 666 -5.01 -0.42 5.03
CA ILE A 666 -5.03 -1.41 6.10
C ILE A 666 -5.55 -2.70 5.50
N ALA A 667 -4.89 -3.82 5.80
CA ALA A 667 -5.33 -5.15 5.43
C ALA A 667 -5.48 -6.05 6.65
N THR A 668 -6.54 -6.85 6.71
CA THR A 668 -6.71 -7.90 7.72
C THR A 668 -7.10 -9.23 7.08
N GLY A 669 -6.54 -10.33 7.59
CA GLY A 669 -6.83 -11.68 7.13
C GLY A 669 -7.54 -12.51 8.19
N MET A 670 -8.59 -13.24 7.81
CA MET A 670 -9.39 -14.05 8.73
C MET A 670 -9.90 -15.34 8.10
N ALA A 671 -10.16 -16.35 8.94
CA ALA A 671 -10.74 -17.62 8.52
C ALA A 671 -12.21 -17.50 8.13
N GLU A 672 -12.98 -16.68 8.86
CA GLU A 672 -14.42 -16.51 8.66
C GLU A 672 -14.83 -15.05 8.87
N ILE A 673 -15.73 -14.59 8.00
CA ILE A 673 -16.47 -13.34 8.09
C ILE A 673 -17.75 -13.57 8.92
N THR A 674 -17.85 -12.86 10.04
CA THR A 674 -18.98 -12.83 10.96
C THR A 674 -19.35 -11.38 11.22
N LEU A 675 -20.53 -11.12 11.78
CA LEU A 675 -20.94 -9.75 12.10
C LEU A 675 -19.90 -9.05 12.99
N ARG A 676 -19.33 -9.78 13.95
CA ARG A 676 -18.34 -9.23 14.85
C ARG A 676 -16.99 -8.99 14.18
N SER A 677 -16.51 -9.89 13.32
CA SER A 677 -15.22 -9.69 12.63
C SER A 677 -15.29 -8.52 11.64
N GLU A 678 -16.44 -8.35 10.97
CA GLU A 678 -16.75 -7.19 10.12
C GLU A 678 -16.69 -5.88 10.92
N GLN A 679 -17.46 -5.80 12.01
CA GLN A 679 -17.48 -4.63 12.90
C GLN A 679 -16.09 -4.30 13.46
N ARG A 680 -15.33 -5.33 13.84
CA ARG A 680 -14.00 -5.15 14.39
C ARG A 680 -13.02 -4.58 13.38
N PHE A 681 -13.05 -5.07 12.13
CA PHE A 681 -12.22 -4.55 11.05
C PHE A 681 -12.51 -3.06 10.80
N GLU A 682 -13.79 -2.69 10.82
CA GLU A 682 -14.23 -1.30 10.66
C GLU A 682 -13.75 -0.41 11.82
N GLU A 683 -13.96 -0.85 13.07
CA GLU A 683 -13.49 -0.18 14.28
C GLU A 683 -11.98 0.03 14.24
N PHE A 684 -11.22 -1.03 14.02
CA PHE A 684 -9.77 -1.01 13.98
C PHE A 684 -9.25 -0.05 12.91
N SER A 685 -9.83 -0.12 11.70
CA SER A 685 -9.42 0.75 10.60
C SER A 685 -9.68 2.23 10.88
N LEU A 686 -10.79 2.54 11.56
CA LEU A 686 -11.11 3.90 12.00
C LEU A 686 -10.09 4.41 13.03
N PHE A 687 -9.74 3.60 14.03
CA PHE A 687 -8.76 3.98 15.05
C PHE A 687 -7.36 4.15 14.46
N VAL A 688 -6.90 3.23 13.60
CA VAL A 688 -5.61 3.37 12.92
C VAL A 688 -5.57 4.65 12.09
N SER A 689 -6.62 4.95 11.32
CA SER A 689 -6.72 6.17 10.52
C SER A 689 -6.71 7.43 11.39
N ALA A 690 -7.42 7.42 12.52
CA ALA A 690 -7.43 8.52 13.49
C ALA A 690 -6.05 8.73 14.14
N MET A 691 -5.33 7.65 14.46
CA MET A 691 -3.97 7.71 14.97
C MET A 691 -3.04 8.38 13.96
N ILE A 692 -3.03 7.91 12.70
CA ILE A 692 -2.16 8.46 11.63
C ILE A 692 -2.40 9.96 11.50
N HIS A 693 -3.67 10.37 11.41
CA HIS A 693 -4.05 11.77 11.31
C HIS A 693 -3.61 12.61 12.53
N SER A 694 -3.78 12.07 13.74
CA SER A 694 -3.35 12.74 14.97
C SER A 694 -1.85 13.01 14.99
N VAL A 695 -1.05 12.00 14.63
CA VAL A 695 0.41 12.08 14.61
C VAL A 695 0.90 13.06 13.53
N ILE A 696 0.33 13.01 12.32
CA ILE A 696 0.68 13.92 11.22
C ILE A 696 0.36 15.37 11.60
N ASN A 697 -0.82 15.62 12.16
CA ASN A 697 -1.20 16.96 12.60
C ASN A 697 -0.29 17.48 13.72
N ASN A 698 0.06 16.64 14.69
CA ASN A 698 0.95 17.05 15.77
C ASN A 698 2.36 17.37 15.24
N ARG A 699 2.88 16.58 14.28
CA ARG A 699 4.15 16.87 13.59
C ARG A 699 4.10 18.21 12.86
N GLN A 700 3.02 18.50 12.14
CA GLN A 700 2.84 19.80 11.46
C GLN A 700 2.80 20.96 12.45
N LEU A 701 2.11 20.80 13.58
CA LEU A 701 2.03 21.81 14.63
C LEU A 701 3.41 22.10 15.25
N ILE A 702 4.19 21.06 15.55
CA ILE A 702 5.56 21.20 16.07
C ILE A 702 6.43 21.95 15.06
N ASN A 703 6.34 21.63 13.76
CA ASN A 703 7.12 22.29 12.72
C ASN A 703 6.71 23.76 12.53
N ALA A 704 5.41 24.05 12.55
CA ALA A 704 4.90 25.42 12.48
C ALA A 704 5.38 26.27 13.68
N ASN A 705 5.37 25.69 14.89
CA ASN A 705 5.88 26.36 16.09
C ASN A 705 7.37 26.66 15.97
N LYS A 706 8.19 25.70 15.50
CA LYS A 706 9.62 25.92 15.24
C LYS A 706 9.88 27.03 14.24
N GLU A 707 9.07 27.13 13.18
CA GLU A 707 9.22 28.20 12.19
C GLU A 707 8.80 29.57 12.75
N ILE A 708 7.75 29.62 13.58
CA ILE A 708 7.36 30.84 14.32
C ILE A 708 8.49 31.29 15.26
N GLU A 709 9.10 30.37 16.00
CA GLU A 709 10.27 30.66 16.85
C GLU A 709 11.43 31.23 16.01
N ARG A 710 11.77 30.58 14.88
CA ARG A 710 12.84 31.03 13.97
C ARG A 710 12.57 32.44 13.41
N MET A 711 11.34 32.73 13.01
CA MET A 711 10.93 34.05 12.53
C MET A 711 10.93 35.11 13.65
N SER A 712 10.67 34.72 14.89
CA SER A 712 10.72 35.62 16.04
C SER A 712 12.14 35.94 16.49
N GLU A 713 13.14 35.10 16.18
CA GLU A 713 14.51 35.22 16.70
C GLU A 713 15.57 35.60 15.66
N SER A 714 15.23 35.58 14.37
CA SER A 714 16.15 35.93 13.27
C SER A 714 15.79 37.24 12.56
N ASP A 715 16.77 37.91 11.95
CA ASP A 715 16.58 39.02 11.02
C ASP A 715 16.24 38.47 9.62
N TYR A 716 15.12 38.93 9.06
CA TYR A 716 14.57 38.36 7.82
C TYR A 716 15.49 38.54 6.60
N LEU A 717 16.30 39.60 6.58
CA LEU A 717 17.09 39.98 5.40
C LEU A 717 18.42 39.23 5.33
N THR A 718 19.03 38.98 6.49
CA THR A 718 20.38 38.41 6.61
C THR A 718 20.39 36.97 7.10
N GLY A 719 19.33 36.52 7.77
CA GLY A 719 19.27 35.22 8.44
C GLY A 719 20.19 35.11 9.66
N LEU A 720 20.77 36.22 10.13
CA LEU A 720 21.43 36.31 11.43
C LEU A 720 20.38 36.40 12.54
N TYR A 721 20.78 36.25 13.81
CA TYR A 721 19.87 36.56 14.92
C TYR A 721 19.38 38.01 14.83
N ASN A 722 18.14 38.27 15.21
CA ASN A 722 17.68 39.62 15.52
C ASN A 722 18.09 39.98 16.95
N ARG A 723 17.82 41.23 17.38
CA ARG A 723 18.19 41.69 18.72
C ARG A 723 17.66 40.80 19.85
N ARG A 724 16.44 40.25 19.72
CA ARG A 724 15.84 39.37 20.73
C ARG A 724 16.57 38.02 20.78
N GLY A 725 16.74 37.36 19.62
CA GLY A 725 17.44 36.07 19.54
C GLY A 725 18.89 36.17 20.02
N PHE A 726 19.58 37.25 19.70
CA PHE A 726 20.95 37.49 20.16
C PHE A 726 21.05 37.59 21.68
N MET A 727 20.16 38.33 22.34
CA MET A 727 20.18 38.46 23.80
C MET A 727 19.85 37.14 24.50
N GLN A 728 18.99 36.32 23.90
CA GLN A 728 18.70 34.97 24.40
C GLN A 728 19.97 34.10 24.35
N GLU A 729 20.70 34.12 23.23
CA GLU A 729 21.95 33.36 23.10
C GLU A 729 23.06 33.87 24.01
N VAL A 730 23.15 35.18 24.24
CA VAL A 730 24.06 35.75 25.25
C VAL A 730 23.72 35.19 26.64
N SER A 731 22.44 35.19 27.03
CA SER A 731 22.00 34.65 28.32
C SER A 731 22.29 33.15 28.45
N ASN A 732 21.99 32.36 27.41
CA ASN A 732 22.27 30.93 27.34
C ASN A 732 23.78 30.67 27.47
N CYS A 733 24.61 31.42 26.74
CA CYS A 733 26.06 31.31 26.73
C CYS A 733 26.67 31.52 28.12
N ILE A 734 26.24 32.56 28.84
CA ILE A 734 26.78 32.90 30.17
C ILE A 734 26.30 31.91 31.23
N GLY A 735 25.10 31.36 31.06
CA GLY A 735 24.51 30.36 31.96
C GLY A 735 25.15 28.97 31.87
N LYS A 736 25.87 28.66 30.79
CA LYS A 736 26.55 27.37 30.60
C LYS A 736 27.76 27.23 31.51
N ALA A 737 27.78 26.18 32.33
CA ALA A 737 28.86 25.90 33.27
C ALA A 737 30.23 25.71 32.59
N GLU A 738 30.25 25.12 31.40
CA GLU A 738 31.46 24.91 30.59
C GLU A 738 32.13 26.21 30.11
N ASN A 739 31.37 27.31 30.03
CA ASN A 739 31.87 28.60 29.57
C ASN A 739 32.46 29.46 30.70
N LYS A 740 32.29 29.06 31.97
CA LYS A 740 32.81 29.82 33.11
C LYS A 740 34.34 29.87 33.07
N GLY A 741 34.89 31.08 33.25
CA GLY A 741 36.32 31.35 33.16
C GLY A 741 36.85 31.59 31.74
N LEU A 742 36.03 31.43 30.69
CA LEU A 742 36.39 31.83 29.33
C LEU A 742 36.21 33.35 29.14
N TRP A 743 36.89 33.88 28.14
CA TRP A 743 36.72 35.26 27.68
C TRP A 743 35.52 35.38 26.77
N PHE A 744 34.63 36.31 27.11
CA PHE A 744 33.51 36.76 26.29
C PHE A 744 33.92 38.08 25.62
N THR A 745 34.06 38.07 24.30
CA THR A 745 34.32 39.28 23.52
C THR A 745 33.12 39.59 22.65
N MET A 746 32.49 40.73 22.90
CA MET A 746 31.37 41.24 22.11
C MET A 746 31.85 42.35 21.19
N PHE A 747 31.35 42.34 19.96
CA PHE A 747 31.64 43.28 18.91
C PHE A 747 30.38 44.04 18.52
N SER A 748 30.52 45.35 18.34
CA SER A 748 29.53 46.20 17.68
C SER A 748 30.08 46.56 16.30
N ALA A 749 29.27 46.42 15.26
CA ALA A 749 29.66 46.70 13.89
C ALA A 749 28.57 47.51 13.17
N ASP A 750 28.99 48.50 12.38
CA ASP A 750 28.10 49.38 11.63
C ASP A 750 28.58 49.48 10.18
N LEU A 751 27.65 49.33 9.23
CA LEU A 751 27.93 49.44 7.79
C LEU A 751 28.13 50.90 7.38
N ASP A 752 29.35 51.23 6.95
CA ASP A 752 29.72 52.59 6.59
C ASP A 752 29.01 53.05 5.30
N GLY A 753 28.25 54.14 5.40
CA GLY A 753 27.71 54.84 4.24
C GLY A 753 26.49 54.17 3.58
N LEU A 754 25.78 53.29 4.28
CA LEU A 754 24.55 52.65 3.77
C LEU A 754 23.55 53.64 3.19
N LYS A 755 23.35 54.80 3.86
CA LYS A 755 22.47 55.87 3.34
C LYS A 755 22.90 56.36 1.96
N ASN A 756 24.19 56.57 1.73
CA ASN A 756 24.70 56.97 0.41
C ASN A 756 24.50 55.85 -0.61
N ILE A 757 24.68 54.59 -0.22
CA ILE A 757 24.43 53.45 -1.12
C ILE A 757 22.95 53.44 -1.54
N ASN A 758 22.03 53.60 -0.58
CA ASN A 758 20.60 53.65 -0.84
C ASN A 758 20.20 54.86 -1.70
N ASP A 759 20.68 56.06 -1.37
CA ASP A 759 20.30 57.31 -2.03
C ASP A 759 20.82 57.39 -3.48
N TYR A 760 22.00 56.81 -3.77
CA TYR A 760 22.61 56.87 -5.12
C TYR A 760 22.39 55.61 -5.97
N TYR A 761 22.19 54.43 -5.38
CA TYR A 761 22.13 53.14 -6.09
C TYR A 761 20.87 52.32 -5.79
N GLY A 762 20.00 52.78 -4.89
CA GLY A 762 18.71 52.16 -4.57
C GLY A 762 18.78 51.14 -3.43
N HIS A 763 17.62 50.90 -2.80
CA HIS A 763 17.49 50.03 -1.63
C HIS A 763 17.92 48.57 -1.87
N ASN A 764 17.71 48.03 -3.09
CA ASN A 764 18.16 46.68 -3.43
C ASN A 764 19.70 46.54 -3.34
N GLU A 765 20.46 47.59 -3.69
CA GLU A 765 21.92 47.59 -3.57
C GLU A 765 22.36 47.78 -2.10
N GLY A 766 21.59 48.52 -1.30
CA GLY A 766 21.76 48.56 0.15
C GLY A 766 21.54 47.21 0.82
N ASP A 767 20.52 46.47 0.40
CA ASP A 767 20.23 45.11 0.88
C ASP A 767 21.37 44.14 0.54
N LEU A 768 21.99 44.28 -0.64
CA LEU A 768 23.19 43.51 -1.01
C LEU A 768 24.39 43.86 -0.13
N ALA A 769 24.63 45.15 0.14
CA ALA A 769 25.70 45.58 1.03
C ALA A 769 25.51 45.05 2.47
N ILE A 770 24.27 45.07 2.97
CA ILE A 770 23.88 44.49 4.27
C ILE A 770 24.13 42.98 4.30
N LYS A 771 23.69 42.24 3.27
CA LYS A 771 23.89 40.78 3.18
C LYS A 771 25.37 40.40 3.11
N SER A 772 26.17 41.19 2.39
CA SER A 772 27.61 40.97 2.25
C SER A 772 28.34 41.13 3.60
N LEU A 773 28.05 42.20 4.35
CA LEU A 773 28.61 42.36 5.70
C LEU A 773 28.14 41.27 6.66
N ALA A 774 26.85 40.90 6.61
CA ALA A 774 26.31 39.82 7.42
C ALA A 774 27.02 38.48 7.18
N ASN A 775 27.27 38.14 5.91
CA ASN A 775 27.99 36.93 5.53
C ASN A 775 29.46 36.97 5.97
N ALA A 776 30.11 38.12 5.83
CA ALA A 776 31.50 38.28 6.28
C ALA A 776 31.65 38.11 7.80
N ILE A 777 30.73 38.67 8.58
CA ILE A 777 30.70 38.48 10.04
C ILE A 777 30.44 37.00 10.38
N ARG A 778 29.48 36.35 9.70
CA ARG A 778 29.17 34.92 9.93
C ARG A 778 30.38 34.02 9.66
N LEU A 779 31.06 34.22 8.53
CA LEU A 779 32.25 33.44 8.15
C LEU A 779 33.41 33.66 9.11
N TYR A 780 33.58 34.89 9.62
CA TYR A 780 34.61 35.20 10.59
C TYR A 780 34.33 34.56 11.96
N VAL A 781 33.09 34.63 12.44
CA VAL A 781 32.67 34.05 13.73
C VAL A 781 32.74 32.53 13.71
N GLY A 782 32.31 31.90 12.60
CA GLY A 782 32.33 30.45 12.45
C GLY A 782 31.62 29.74 13.60
N ASN A 783 32.24 28.67 14.12
CA ASN A 783 31.72 27.90 15.27
C ASN A 783 32.14 28.46 16.63
N ASN A 784 32.87 29.58 16.67
CA ASN A 784 33.46 30.13 17.90
C ASN A 784 32.55 31.17 18.60
N GLY A 785 31.33 31.35 18.11
CA GLY A 785 30.36 32.27 18.69
C GLY A 785 29.12 32.45 17.82
N PHE A 786 28.45 33.59 17.96
CA PHE A 786 27.18 33.88 17.28
C PHE A 786 27.07 35.36 16.90
N CYS A 787 26.24 35.65 15.89
CA CYS A 787 26.14 36.99 15.29
C CYS A 787 24.70 37.37 14.95
N ALA A 788 24.45 38.68 14.94
CA ALA A 788 23.14 39.29 14.85
C ALA A 788 23.15 40.59 14.06
N ARG A 789 21.98 40.95 13.54
CA ARG A 789 21.66 42.29 13.04
C ARG A 789 20.57 42.89 13.92
N PHE A 790 20.84 44.05 14.53
CA PHE A 790 19.88 44.71 15.40
C PHE A 790 18.88 45.58 14.63
N GLY A 791 19.26 46.02 13.44
CA GLY A 791 18.41 46.75 12.50
C GLY A 791 19.24 47.70 11.63
N GLY A 792 18.71 48.14 10.48
CA GLY A 792 19.41 49.10 9.63
C GLY A 792 20.81 48.62 9.20
N ASP A 793 21.83 49.39 9.53
CA ASP A 793 23.26 49.15 9.32
C ASP A 793 23.98 48.51 10.53
N GLU A 794 23.28 48.21 11.63
CA GLU A 794 23.87 47.79 12.91
C GLU A 794 23.89 46.26 13.10
N PHE A 795 25.06 45.75 13.46
CA PHE A 795 25.36 44.34 13.71
C PHE A 795 26.06 44.16 15.05
N ALA A 796 25.85 42.99 15.65
CA ALA A 796 26.55 42.57 16.85
C ALA A 796 27.02 41.12 16.70
N PHE A 797 28.18 40.79 17.26
CA PHE A 797 28.64 39.41 17.30
C PHE A 797 29.50 39.13 18.52
N VAL A 798 29.54 37.87 18.93
CA VAL A 798 30.29 37.40 20.10
C VAL A 798 31.27 36.34 19.66
N ILE A 799 32.45 36.33 20.28
CA ILE A 799 33.40 35.23 20.23
C ILE A 799 33.74 34.83 21.67
N ILE A 800 33.78 33.52 21.92
CA ILE A 800 34.16 32.94 23.20
C ILE A 800 35.50 32.24 23.01
N GLY A 801 36.45 32.48 23.91
CA GLY A 801 37.77 31.89 23.81
C GLY A 801 38.52 31.79 25.12
N SER A 802 39.65 31.08 25.10
CA SER A 802 40.54 30.93 26.26
C SER A 802 41.41 32.17 26.52
N GLU A 803 41.47 33.11 25.58
CA GLU A 803 42.28 34.33 25.67
C GLU A 803 41.50 35.57 25.17
N PRO A 804 41.82 36.78 25.68
CA PRO A 804 41.23 38.01 25.18
C PRO A 804 41.71 38.29 23.75
N ILE A 805 40.79 38.72 22.89
CA ILE A 805 41.09 39.01 21.48
C ILE A 805 40.90 40.49 21.11
N SER A 806 40.54 41.36 22.06
CA SER A 806 40.41 42.81 21.83
C SER A 806 41.68 43.44 21.25
N GLY A 807 42.85 42.98 21.68
CA GLY A 807 44.16 43.43 21.18
C GLY A 807 44.42 43.13 19.71
N LYS A 808 43.61 42.24 19.08
CA LYS A 808 43.72 41.87 17.67
C LYS A 808 42.69 42.59 16.79
N ILE A 809 41.94 43.58 17.30
CA ILE A 809 40.81 44.21 16.60
C ILE A 809 41.13 44.72 15.18
N ASN A 810 42.34 45.25 14.93
CA ASN A 810 42.73 45.70 13.60
C ASN A 810 42.85 44.54 12.60
N HIS A 811 43.38 43.40 13.04
CA HIS A 811 43.44 42.19 12.22
C HIS A 811 42.04 41.65 11.91
N ILE A 812 41.10 41.76 12.87
CA ILE A 812 39.70 41.37 12.68
C ILE A 812 39.02 42.26 11.63
N ARG A 813 39.22 43.58 11.72
CA ARG A 813 38.71 44.55 10.73
C ARG A 813 39.25 44.27 9.33
N GLU A 814 40.55 44.00 9.22
CA GLU A 814 41.20 43.62 7.96
C GLU A 814 40.59 42.33 7.41
N ARG A 815 40.44 41.30 8.24
CA ARG A 815 39.91 40.00 7.84
C ARG A 815 38.47 40.08 7.34
N ILE A 816 37.60 40.80 8.05
CA ILE A 816 36.21 41.03 7.59
C ILE A 816 36.22 41.83 6.28
N SER A 817 37.10 42.84 6.13
CA SER A 817 37.21 43.59 4.88
C SER A 817 37.68 42.72 3.71
N GLU A 818 38.63 41.80 3.91
CA GLU A 818 39.06 40.84 2.90
C GLU A 818 37.90 39.93 2.45
N ILE A 819 37.12 39.40 3.39
CA ILE A 819 35.97 38.54 3.08
C ILE A 819 34.92 39.31 2.27
N ILE A 820 34.64 40.56 2.62
CA ILE A 820 33.74 41.44 1.86
C ILE A 820 34.29 41.72 0.46
N GLN A 821 35.59 41.97 0.31
CA GLN A 821 36.20 42.22 -1.01
C GLN A 821 36.18 40.98 -1.92
N ALA A 822 36.21 39.79 -1.32
CA ALA A 822 36.09 38.52 -2.04
C ALA A 822 34.63 38.15 -2.40
N ASP A 823 33.63 38.89 -1.91
CA ASP A 823 32.23 38.64 -2.20
C ASP A 823 31.86 39.16 -3.60
N ASN A 824 31.66 38.22 -4.53
CA ASN A 824 31.32 38.51 -5.93
C ASN A 824 29.99 39.28 -6.10
N SER A 825 29.09 39.27 -5.11
CA SER A 825 27.83 40.00 -5.18
C SER A 825 28.00 41.52 -5.08
N VAL A 826 29.09 41.97 -4.45
CA VAL A 826 29.46 43.38 -4.29
C VAL A 826 30.78 43.74 -4.98
N SER A 827 31.55 42.73 -5.41
CA SER A 827 32.78 42.91 -6.21
C SER A 827 32.47 43.53 -7.57
N GLY A 828 33.17 44.60 -7.94
CA GLY A 828 32.95 45.34 -9.19
C GLY A 828 31.81 46.37 -9.17
N LYS A 829 31.10 46.53 -8.05
CA LYS A 829 30.10 47.60 -7.88
C LYS A 829 30.77 48.97 -7.78
N ARG A 830 30.01 50.04 -8.09
CA ARG A 830 30.49 51.44 -8.05
C ARG A 830 30.65 52.01 -6.64
N TYR A 831 30.29 51.24 -5.61
CA TYR A 831 30.46 51.56 -4.20
C TYR A 831 31.32 50.49 -3.52
N ARG A 832 31.94 50.83 -2.39
CA ARG A 832 32.69 49.87 -1.56
C ARG A 832 31.92 49.62 -0.27
N VAL A 833 31.75 48.36 0.09
CA VAL A 833 31.19 47.94 1.37
C VAL A 833 32.32 47.99 2.40
N LYS A 834 32.13 48.77 3.46
CA LYS A 834 33.06 48.92 4.59
C LYS A 834 32.28 48.89 5.88
N ALA A 835 32.91 48.46 6.96
CA ALA A 835 32.30 48.47 8.28
C ALA A 835 33.23 49.12 9.31
N SER A 836 32.61 49.82 10.25
CA SER A 836 33.24 50.27 11.47
C SER A 836 32.95 49.26 12.57
N ILE A 837 33.98 48.80 13.29
CA ILE A 837 33.85 47.68 14.24
C ILE A 837 34.58 48.03 15.53
N GLY A 838 33.92 47.88 16.68
CA GLY A 838 34.49 48.00 18.00
C GLY A 838 34.25 46.75 18.84
N CYS A 839 35.00 46.57 19.93
CA CYS A 839 34.85 45.42 20.80
C CYS A 839 34.97 45.80 22.28
N GLY A 840 34.24 45.07 23.12
CA GLY A 840 34.41 45.01 24.56
C GLY A 840 34.61 43.56 24.98
N GLU A 841 35.29 43.33 26.10
CA GLU A 841 35.53 41.98 26.59
C GLU A 841 35.46 41.89 28.12
N GLY A 842 35.16 40.68 28.61
CA GLY A 842 35.18 40.33 30.02
C GLY A 842 35.27 38.82 30.21
N ILE A 843 35.60 38.39 31.43
CA ILE A 843 35.61 36.97 31.78
C ILE A 843 34.20 36.56 32.18
N ILE A 844 33.75 35.37 31.72
CA ILE A 844 32.47 34.79 32.11
C ILE A 844 32.58 34.30 33.56
N ASP A 845 32.15 35.13 34.50
CA ASP A 845 32.01 34.80 35.92
C ASP A 845 30.59 35.13 36.41
N ASP A 846 30.38 35.20 37.73
CA ASP A 846 29.06 35.53 38.31
C ASP A 846 28.77 37.04 38.34
N ASN A 847 29.75 37.88 38.02
CA ASN A 847 29.67 39.34 38.06
C ASN A 847 29.80 40.00 36.66
N ILE A 848 29.86 39.21 35.59
CA ILE A 848 29.99 39.72 34.22
C ILE A 848 28.86 40.71 33.89
N ASN A 849 29.23 41.93 33.52
CA ASN A 849 28.29 42.98 33.16
C ASN A 849 28.23 43.15 31.63
N ILE A 850 27.25 42.51 31.01
CA ILE A 850 27.08 42.51 29.55
C ILE A 850 26.75 43.90 29.01
N ASP A 851 25.95 44.68 29.73
CA ASP A 851 25.60 46.04 29.30
C ASP A 851 26.84 46.94 29.25
N ALA A 852 27.75 46.80 30.22
CA ALA A 852 29.01 47.52 30.24
C ALA A 852 29.94 47.10 29.08
N ILE A 853 30.02 45.79 28.79
CA ILE A 853 30.82 45.25 27.68
C ILE A 853 30.25 45.73 26.33
N ALA A 854 28.95 45.66 26.15
CA ALA A 854 28.26 46.15 24.95
C ALA A 854 28.47 47.66 24.75
N HIS A 855 28.40 48.44 25.83
CA HIS A 855 28.65 49.88 25.78
C HIS A 855 30.09 50.21 25.36
N ILE A 856 31.09 49.45 25.86
CA ILE A 856 32.49 49.60 25.43
C ILE A 856 32.63 49.29 23.94
N ALA A 857 32.03 48.18 23.47
CA ALA A 857 32.08 47.80 22.06
C ALA A 857 31.49 48.88 21.14
N ASP A 858 30.38 49.49 21.54
CA ASP A 858 29.72 50.56 20.81
C ASP A 858 30.57 51.85 20.77
N VAL A 859 31.13 52.26 21.91
CA VAL A 859 32.03 53.43 21.98
C VAL A 859 33.26 53.25 21.08
N GLU A 860 33.89 52.07 21.10
CA GLU A 860 35.04 51.77 20.23
C GLU A 860 34.66 51.71 18.75
N MET A 861 33.46 51.25 18.42
CA MET A 861 32.94 51.24 17.06
C MET A 861 32.75 52.66 16.53
N TYR A 862 32.18 53.57 17.36
CA TYR A 862 32.07 54.98 16.98
C TYR A 862 33.43 55.64 16.80
N LYS A 863 34.42 55.35 17.65
CA LYS A 863 35.80 55.86 17.46
C LYS A 863 36.40 55.42 16.12
N ASP A 864 36.22 54.15 15.76
CA ASP A 864 36.62 53.62 14.45
C ASP A 864 35.91 54.37 13.31
N LYS A 865 34.59 54.57 13.44
CA LYS A 865 33.76 55.30 12.46
C LYS A 865 34.21 56.75 12.26
N TYR A 866 34.58 57.46 13.34
CA TYR A 866 35.09 58.83 13.26
C TYR A 866 36.49 58.91 12.68
N SER A 867 37.34 57.91 12.90
CA SER A 867 38.70 57.88 12.34
C SER A 867 38.75 57.67 10.81
N LYS A 868 37.64 57.16 10.24
CA LYS A 868 37.48 56.85 8.81
C LYS A 868 36.76 57.95 8.01
N ARG A 869 36.24 58.98 8.69
CA ARG A 869 35.67 60.20 8.08
C ARG A 869 36.78 61.20 7.79
#